data_AF-A0A2E0V0B9-F1
#
_entry.id   AF-A0A2E0V0B9-F1
#
_cell.length_a   1.000
_cell.length_b   1.000
_cell.length_c   1.000
_cell.angle_alpha   90.00
_cell.angle_beta   90.00
_cell.angle_gamma   90.00
#
_symmetry.space_group_name_H-M   'P 1'
#
loop_
_entity.id
_entity.type
_entity.pdbx_description
1 polymer ?
#
loop_
_entity_poly.entity_id
_entity_poly.type
_entity_poly.pdbx_seq_one_letter_code
_entity_poly.pdbx_strand_id
1 'polypeptide(L)'
;MLDWQVGLVNLIRTISEILTAGIAITAFSILLYAFTYNLRDRVARSFALILICVVVVFTSEAIGSIATTPDGLALWLRLEWVGLIFLPPTYLHFSDALVATTGRPSRWRRRWAVRLTYLFSLVLLVLIPTNLLVGPLVSQPSSVPHLERTIFTELFTFYYLVIMVLSWINFTRAYIRTVTPASRRRMGYLVIGALAPALGSFPFLLFGSSIVDRSPTLFWIIAMTSNVVVGLLLILMAYAVSFFGVSWSDRVVKSRLLKWLMRAPFIAIVTLALTTLVRRTGDVFGLDLNGVAPIVMVATIILIQYLITLFASTGEKWLFYGNDQQDLEMLKTLEDRLLTRTDLLEFLEMILSAVIDRLQAQGAFLAALNEEGVELVITSGKNRFNSKDVSDELTKILINNGHFAESFRWGDDLLFPLYEQNPGTDITEPRNLLGFLGVTGQEVVELDIEQKQAVKLLTDRAAMAIQDRQLQLQIFKSMEKLTGRVDYIQRLRAKGRYDSEGILSLDTLSDQQDLTTWVKSALTHYWGGPKLTENPLMELKIVQDAAERLEGNQANALRSILKDAINFVKPEGERRFTAEWILYNILEMKFLEGRKVREIALKLSMSEADLYRKQRIAIEAVAEAVVNMEREARDHMGEVVKG
;
A
#
# COMPACT_ATOMS: atom_id res chain seq x y z
N MET A 1 7.10 -36.66 -46.91
CA MET A 1 6.70 -36.98 -45.52
C MET A 1 7.73 -36.56 -44.46
N LEU A 2 9.00 -36.25 -44.81
CA LEU A 2 9.99 -35.73 -43.85
C LEU A 2 9.76 -34.27 -43.39
N ASP A 3 9.09 -33.41 -44.19
CA ASP A 3 8.96 -31.97 -43.86
C ASP A 3 8.03 -31.65 -42.69
N TRP A 4 6.98 -32.44 -42.46
CA TRP A 4 6.03 -32.17 -41.38
C TRP A 4 6.64 -32.42 -40.00
N GLN A 5 7.47 -33.47 -39.87
CA GLN A 5 8.12 -33.79 -38.60
C GLN A 5 9.17 -32.74 -38.23
N VAL A 6 9.94 -32.25 -39.20
CA VAL A 6 10.92 -31.17 -38.99
C VAL A 6 10.22 -29.86 -38.64
N GLY A 7 9.14 -29.51 -39.34
CA GLY A 7 8.33 -28.33 -39.03
C GLY A 7 7.73 -28.37 -37.62
N LEU A 8 7.21 -29.54 -37.21
CA LEU A 8 6.65 -29.75 -35.89
C LEU A 8 7.71 -29.65 -34.77
N VAL A 9 8.90 -30.24 -34.97
CA VAL A 9 10.02 -30.10 -34.02
C VAL A 9 10.44 -28.64 -33.88
N ASN A 10 10.57 -27.92 -34.99
CA ASN A 10 10.93 -26.50 -34.97
C ASN A 10 9.88 -25.64 -34.24
N LEU A 11 8.59 -25.94 -34.43
CA LEU A 11 7.51 -25.27 -33.72
C LEU A 11 7.56 -25.53 -32.21
N ILE A 12 7.71 -26.79 -31.77
CA ILE A 12 7.82 -27.14 -30.34
C ILE A 12 9.06 -26.49 -29.72
N ARG A 13 10.19 -26.53 -30.41
CA ARG A 13 11.43 -25.86 -29.98
C ARG A 13 11.21 -24.36 -29.81
N THR A 14 10.58 -23.70 -30.78
CA THR A 14 10.26 -22.25 -30.71
C THR A 14 9.39 -21.93 -29.50
N ILE A 15 8.36 -22.74 -29.24
CA ILE A 15 7.49 -22.55 -28.08
C ILE A 15 8.28 -22.76 -26.79
N SER A 16 9.15 -23.77 -26.73
CA SER A 16 10.01 -24.02 -25.58
C SER A 16 10.94 -22.83 -25.31
N GLU A 17 11.58 -22.26 -26.35
CA GLU A 17 12.44 -21.07 -26.25
C GLU A 17 11.66 -19.85 -25.73
N ILE A 18 10.44 -19.62 -26.26
CA ILE A 18 9.54 -18.55 -25.80
C ILE A 18 9.14 -18.77 -24.33
N LEU A 19 8.87 -20.01 -23.91
CA LEU A 19 8.53 -20.34 -22.53
C LEU A 19 9.71 -20.13 -21.59
N THR A 20 10.93 -20.53 -21.97
CA THR A 20 12.17 -20.26 -21.21
C THR A 20 12.33 -18.76 -20.96
N ALA A 21 12.23 -17.93 -22.01
CA ALA A 21 12.26 -16.48 -21.87
C ALA A 21 11.10 -15.94 -21.04
N GLY A 22 9.91 -16.55 -21.16
CA GLY A 22 8.74 -16.18 -20.37
C GLY A 22 8.87 -16.48 -18.87
N ILE A 23 9.58 -17.55 -18.49
CA ILE A 23 9.94 -17.83 -17.10
C ILE A 23 10.87 -16.73 -16.57
N ALA A 24 11.88 -16.32 -17.34
CA ALA A 24 12.77 -15.23 -16.94
C ALA A 24 12.01 -13.91 -16.72
N ILE A 25 11.13 -13.54 -17.66
CA ILE A 25 10.27 -12.35 -17.57
C ILE A 25 9.35 -12.43 -16.34
N THR A 26 8.74 -13.60 -16.10
CA THR A 26 7.85 -13.81 -14.95
C THR A 26 8.61 -13.72 -13.63
N ALA A 27 9.76 -14.38 -13.52
CA ALA A 27 10.61 -14.33 -12.34
C ALA A 27 11.10 -12.91 -12.05
N PHE A 28 11.53 -12.17 -13.08
CA PHE A 28 11.96 -10.78 -12.95
C PHE A 28 10.81 -9.86 -12.52
N SER A 29 9.62 -10.04 -13.11
CA SER A 29 8.46 -9.26 -12.72
C SER A 29 8.03 -9.52 -11.26
N ILE A 30 8.02 -10.78 -10.84
CA ILE A 30 7.71 -11.15 -9.45
C ILE A 30 8.81 -10.63 -8.51
N LEU A 31 10.08 -10.58 -8.95
CA LEU A 31 11.18 -10.01 -8.17
C LEU A 31 10.94 -8.52 -7.90
N LEU A 32 10.54 -7.74 -8.92
CA LEU A 32 10.18 -6.34 -8.75
C LEU A 32 8.99 -6.16 -7.81
N TYR A 33 7.99 -7.04 -7.91
CA TYR A 33 6.86 -7.05 -6.97
C TYR A 33 7.31 -7.31 -5.53
N ALA A 34 8.17 -8.31 -5.31
CA ALA A 34 8.69 -8.68 -4.00
C ALA A 34 9.53 -7.57 -3.37
N PHE A 35 10.33 -6.85 -4.17
CA PHE A 35 11.11 -5.70 -3.73
C PHE A 35 10.25 -4.52 -3.28
N THR A 36 9.09 -4.32 -3.91
CA THR A 36 8.23 -3.18 -3.58
C THR A 36 7.50 -3.36 -2.25
N TYR A 37 7.13 -4.59 -1.88
CA TYR A 37 6.14 -4.79 -0.82
C TYR A 37 6.59 -5.65 0.38
N ASN A 38 7.53 -6.58 0.20
CA ASN A 38 7.74 -7.65 1.20
C ASN A 38 9.16 -7.70 1.81
N LEU A 39 10.07 -6.78 1.50
CA LEU A 39 11.50 -6.87 1.87
C LEU A 39 11.82 -6.92 3.37
N ARG A 40 10.90 -6.44 4.23
CA ARG A 40 11.08 -6.47 5.69
C ARG A 40 11.04 -7.89 6.23
N ASP A 41 10.26 -8.78 5.63
CA ASP A 41 10.10 -10.16 6.07
C ASP A 41 11.23 -11.07 5.56
N ARG A 42 11.66 -11.99 6.43
CA ARG A 42 12.79 -12.89 6.13
C ARG A 42 12.46 -13.89 5.02
N VAL A 43 11.23 -14.42 4.99
CA VAL A 43 10.77 -15.40 3.99
C VAL A 43 10.79 -14.75 2.61
N ALA A 44 10.21 -13.56 2.50
CA ALA A 44 10.17 -12.80 1.26
C ALA A 44 11.57 -12.42 0.74
N ARG A 45 12.51 -12.04 1.62
CA ARG A 45 13.90 -11.75 1.23
C ARG A 45 14.60 -12.99 0.68
N SER A 46 14.46 -14.13 1.34
CA SER A 46 15.04 -15.39 0.84
C SER A 46 14.39 -15.86 -0.48
N PHE A 47 13.09 -15.63 -0.66
CA PHE A 47 12.42 -15.89 -1.94
C PHE A 47 12.91 -14.96 -3.06
N ALA A 48 13.15 -13.69 -2.77
CA ALA A 48 13.73 -12.77 -3.75
C ALA A 48 15.12 -13.23 -4.22
N LEU A 49 15.95 -13.81 -3.33
CA LEU A 49 17.23 -14.41 -3.74
C LEU A 49 17.05 -15.62 -4.67
N ILE A 50 16.02 -16.46 -4.43
CA ILE A 50 15.66 -17.54 -5.35
C ILE A 50 15.28 -16.97 -6.72
N LEU A 51 14.44 -15.93 -6.76
CA LEU A 51 14.03 -15.29 -8.02
C LEU A 51 15.21 -14.69 -8.79
N ILE A 52 16.20 -14.10 -8.09
CA ILE A 52 17.44 -13.63 -8.75
C ILE A 52 18.16 -14.79 -9.42
N CYS A 53 18.31 -15.92 -8.73
CA CYS A 53 18.95 -17.11 -9.32
C CYS A 53 18.18 -17.60 -10.55
N VAL A 54 16.84 -17.68 -10.45
CA VAL A 54 15.97 -18.10 -11.57
C VAL A 54 16.09 -17.15 -12.75
N VAL A 55 16.09 -15.83 -12.53
CA VAL A 55 16.29 -14.84 -13.60
C VAL A 55 17.64 -15.06 -14.27
N VAL A 56 18.73 -15.21 -13.50
CA VAL A 56 20.06 -15.45 -14.07
C VAL A 56 20.10 -16.72 -14.91
N VAL A 57 19.53 -17.84 -14.43
CA VAL A 57 19.47 -19.11 -15.17
C VAL A 57 18.68 -18.94 -16.47
N PHE A 58 17.40 -18.57 -16.38
CA PHE A 58 16.50 -18.57 -17.54
C PHE A 58 16.79 -17.42 -18.52
N THR A 59 17.33 -16.28 -18.08
CA THR A 59 17.80 -15.23 -19.00
C THR A 59 19.05 -15.69 -19.75
N SER A 60 19.98 -16.35 -19.07
CA SER A 60 21.20 -16.87 -19.72
C SER A 60 20.86 -17.95 -20.73
N GLU A 61 19.94 -18.86 -20.40
CA GLU A 61 19.45 -19.89 -21.31
C GLU A 61 18.72 -19.27 -22.52
N ALA A 62 17.80 -18.34 -22.29
CA ALA A 62 17.04 -17.68 -23.36
C ALA A 62 17.95 -16.97 -24.36
N ILE A 63 18.93 -16.19 -23.88
CA ILE A 63 19.87 -15.48 -24.76
C ILE A 63 20.87 -16.46 -25.40
N GLY A 64 21.34 -17.46 -24.65
CA GLY A 64 22.20 -18.53 -25.14
C GLY A 64 21.57 -19.28 -26.33
N SER A 65 20.26 -19.53 -26.29
CA SER A 65 19.54 -20.24 -27.36
C SER A 65 19.55 -19.50 -28.72
N ILE A 66 19.77 -18.18 -28.72
CA ILE A 66 19.76 -17.30 -29.91
C ILE A 66 21.20 -16.92 -30.33
N ALA A 67 22.21 -17.25 -29.51
CA ALA A 67 23.59 -16.89 -29.78
C ALA A 67 24.10 -17.55 -31.08
N THR A 68 24.64 -16.73 -31.99
CA THR A 68 25.17 -17.19 -33.28
C THR A 68 26.66 -17.49 -33.24
N THR A 69 27.39 -16.99 -32.24
CA THR A 69 28.82 -17.21 -32.07
C THR A 69 29.09 -18.26 -30.97
N PRO A 70 30.03 -19.21 -31.18
CA PRO A 70 30.38 -20.21 -30.17
C PRO A 70 30.87 -19.61 -28.85
N ASP A 71 31.65 -18.52 -28.91
CA ASP A 71 32.14 -17.82 -27.72
C ASP A 71 31.01 -17.15 -26.94
N GLY A 72 30.04 -16.55 -27.66
CA GLY A 72 28.85 -15.97 -27.06
C GLY A 72 28.00 -17.03 -26.36
N LEU A 73 27.78 -18.17 -27.02
CA LEU A 73 27.06 -19.31 -26.45
C LEU A 73 27.76 -19.85 -25.19
N ALA A 74 29.08 -20.04 -25.23
CA ALA A 74 29.86 -20.50 -24.08
C ALA A 74 29.79 -19.52 -22.90
N LEU A 75 29.80 -18.21 -23.16
CA LEU A 75 29.65 -17.19 -22.12
C LEU A 75 28.28 -17.28 -21.45
N TRP A 76 27.19 -17.38 -22.22
CA TRP A 76 25.84 -17.48 -21.67
C TRP A 76 25.63 -18.76 -20.87
N LEU A 77 26.11 -19.90 -21.37
CA LEU A 77 26.07 -21.16 -20.62
C LEU A 77 26.87 -21.05 -19.30
N ARG A 78 28.01 -20.35 -19.27
CA ARG A 78 28.76 -20.10 -18.03
C ARG A 78 28.03 -19.16 -17.06
N LEU A 79 27.32 -18.16 -17.57
CA LEU A 79 26.48 -17.28 -16.75
C LEU A 79 25.28 -18.02 -16.13
N GLU A 80 24.72 -18.98 -16.85
CA GLU A 80 23.66 -19.86 -16.34
C GLU A 80 24.11 -20.59 -15.06
N TRP A 81 25.34 -21.11 -15.07
CA TRP A 81 25.96 -21.77 -13.92
C TRP A 81 26.06 -20.90 -12.67
N VAL A 82 26.19 -19.57 -12.82
CA VAL A 82 26.19 -18.65 -11.66
C VAL A 82 24.88 -18.76 -10.91
N GLY A 83 23.75 -18.81 -11.62
CA GLY A 83 22.43 -18.97 -11.02
C GLY A 83 22.24 -20.35 -10.38
N LEU A 84 22.70 -21.41 -11.05
CA LEU A 84 22.63 -22.79 -10.54
C LEU A 84 23.43 -22.97 -9.24
N ILE A 85 24.62 -22.38 -9.14
CA ILE A 85 25.50 -22.50 -7.97
C ILE A 85 24.90 -21.85 -6.71
N PHE A 86 24.16 -20.75 -6.87
CA PHE A 86 23.49 -20.06 -5.75
C PHE A 86 22.10 -20.61 -5.43
N LEU A 87 21.56 -21.51 -6.24
CA LEU A 87 20.24 -22.08 -6.02
C LEU A 87 20.16 -22.94 -4.74
N PRO A 88 21.10 -23.87 -4.46
CA PRO A 88 21.10 -24.63 -3.21
C PRO A 88 21.13 -23.80 -1.92
N PRO A 89 22.06 -22.83 -1.74
CA PRO A 89 22.09 -22.05 -0.50
C PRO A 89 20.87 -21.14 -0.32
N THR A 90 20.32 -20.59 -1.41
CA THR A 90 19.09 -19.77 -1.35
C THR A 90 17.88 -20.61 -0.97
N TYR A 91 17.77 -21.84 -1.47
CA TYR A 91 16.73 -22.79 -1.07
C TYR A 91 16.83 -23.21 0.39
N LEU A 92 18.04 -23.51 0.85
CA LEU A 92 18.26 -23.85 2.26
C LEU A 92 17.90 -22.67 3.16
N HIS A 93 18.27 -21.44 2.77
CA HIS A 93 17.91 -20.22 3.47
C HIS A 93 16.39 -19.99 3.50
N PHE A 94 15.70 -20.17 2.38
CA PHE A 94 14.25 -20.04 2.29
C PHE A 94 13.53 -21.09 3.15
N SER A 95 13.98 -22.35 3.11
CA SER A 95 13.47 -23.41 3.98
C SER A 95 13.71 -23.13 5.47
N ASP A 96 14.84 -22.48 5.81
CA ASP A 96 15.13 -22.07 7.17
C ASP A 96 14.16 -20.99 7.67
N ALA A 97 13.95 -19.97 6.84
CA ALA A 97 13.02 -18.89 7.11
C ALA A 97 11.58 -19.41 7.30
N LEU A 98 11.15 -20.36 6.48
CA LEU A 98 9.80 -20.92 6.53
C LEU A 98 9.55 -21.76 7.79
N VAL A 99 10.53 -22.52 8.26
CA VAL A 99 10.38 -23.25 9.54
C VAL A 99 10.37 -22.27 10.72
N ALA A 100 11.06 -21.13 10.62
CA ALA A 100 11.08 -20.13 11.68
C ALA A 100 9.69 -19.53 11.95
N THR A 101 8.85 -19.37 10.91
CA THR A 101 7.46 -18.89 11.06
C THR A 101 6.55 -19.90 11.78
N THR A 102 6.99 -21.15 11.96
CA THR A 102 6.23 -22.19 12.69
C THR A 102 6.58 -22.28 14.18
N GLY A 103 7.16 -21.23 14.76
CA GLY A 103 7.54 -21.18 16.19
C GLY A 103 8.83 -21.94 16.54
N ARG A 104 9.67 -22.25 15.53
CA ARG A 104 11.01 -22.84 15.74
C ARG A 104 12.10 -21.88 15.29
N PRO A 105 12.54 -20.95 16.17
CA PRO A 105 13.54 -19.97 15.80
C PRO A 105 14.82 -20.64 15.30
N SER A 106 15.44 -20.03 14.29
CA SER A 106 16.66 -20.54 13.68
C SER A 106 17.82 -20.48 14.69
N ARG A 107 18.18 -21.63 15.27
CA ARG A 107 19.33 -21.79 16.17
C ARG A 107 20.65 -21.66 15.42
N TRP A 108 21.74 -21.42 16.15
CA TRP A 108 23.11 -21.26 15.64
C TRP A 108 23.50 -22.29 14.57
N ARG A 109 23.22 -23.59 14.79
CA ARG A 109 23.54 -24.67 13.82
C ARG A 109 22.95 -24.43 12.42
N ARG A 110 21.70 -23.99 12.32
CA ARG A 110 21.01 -23.76 11.04
C ARG A 110 21.51 -22.50 10.35
N ARG A 111 21.75 -21.43 11.13
CA ARG A 111 22.36 -20.19 10.61
C ARG A 111 23.75 -20.44 10.01
N TRP A 112 24.57 -21.25 10.67
CA TRP A 112 25.89 -21.62 10.16
C TRP A 112 25.82 -22.55 8.96
N ALA A 113 24.88 -23.51 8.93
CA ALA A 113 24.68 -24.35 7.75
C ALA A 113 24.39 -23.50 6.50
N VAL A 114 23.49 -22.51 6.60
CA VAL A 114 23.20 -21.59 5.49
C VAL A 114 24.43 -20.75 5.10
N ARG A 115 25.19 -20.22 6.07
CA ARG A 115 26.39 -19.42 5.78
C ARG A 115 27.50 -20.24 5.11
N LEU A 116 27.71 -21.48 5.57
CA LEU A 116 28.70 -22.39 5.00
C LEU A 116 28.33 -22.78 3.57
N THR A 117 27.06 -23.03 3.26
CA THR A 117 26.64 -23.32 1.89
C THR A 117 26.79 -22.11 0.98
N TYR A 118 26.51 -20.90 1.45
CA TYR A 118 26.82 -19.68 0.68
C TYR A 118 28.32 -19.50 0.44
N LEU A 119 29.16 -19.74 1.45
CA LEU A 119 30.61 -19.67 1.31
C LEU A 119 31.14 -20.71 0.30
N PHE A 120 30.63 -21.93 0.38
CA PHE A 120 30.98 -23.00 -0.56
C PHE A 120 30.56 -22.65 -2.00
N SER A 121 29.33 -22.14 -2.20
CA SER A 121 28.89 -21.65 -3.50
C SER A 121 29.75 -20.50 -4.03
N LEU A 122 30.26 -19.61 -3.16
CA LEU A 122 31.17 -18.53 -3.57
C LEU A 122 32.52 -19.10 -4.06
N VAL A 123 33.05 -20.13 -3.39
CA VAL A 123 34.25 -20.84 -3.86
C VAL A 123 34.01 -21.44 -5.24
N LEU A 124 32.89 -22.14 -5.45
CA LEU A 124 32.57 -22.74 -6.75
C LEU A 124 32.43 -21.70 -7.86
N LEU A 125 31.93 -20.50 -7.56
CA LEU A 125 31.81 -19.42 -8.55
C LEU A 125 33.19 -19.01 -9.09
N VAL A 126 34.22 -18.95 -8.24
CA VAL A 126 35.60 -18.63 -8.64
C VAL A 126 36.19 -19.71 -9.54
N LEU A 127 35.68 -20.96 -9.47
CA LEU A 127 36.13 -22.06 -10.31
C LEU A 127 35.51 -22.05 -11.73
N ILE A 128 34.42 -21.30 -11.99
CA ILE A 128 33.81 -21.21 -13.33
C ILE A 128 34.81 -20.80 -14.43
N PRO A 129 35.55 -19.68 -14.32
CA PRO A 129 36.44 -19.23 -15.40
C PRO A 129 37.62 -20.17 -15.64
N THR A 130 37.97 -21.02 -14.67
CA THR A 130 39.15 -21.90 -14.73
C THR A 130 38.93 -23.20 -15.52
N ASN A 131 37.75 -23.40 -16.11
CA ASN A 131 37.31 -24.64 -16.77
C ASN A 131 37.35 -25.90 -15.88
N LEU A 132 37.59 -25.74 -14.57
CA LEU A 132 37.64 -26.83 -13.59
C LEU A 132 36.23 -27.31 -13.24
N LEU A 133 35.30 -26.37 -13.00
CA LEU A 133 33.91 -26.70 -12.63
C LEU A 133 33.09 -27.15 -13.83
N VAL A 134 33.35 -26.54 -15.00
CA VAL A 134 32.57 -26.72 -16.22
C VAL A 134 33.54 -26.74 -17.40
N GLY A 135 33.48 -27.80 -18.21
CA GLY A 135 34.44 -28.04 -19.29
C GLY A 135 34.20 -27.18 -20.55
N PRO A 136 34.95 -27.43 -21.64
CA PRO A 136 34.79 -26.71 -22.90
C PRO A 136 33.41 -26.95 -23.53
N LEU A 137 33.03 -26.07 -24.46
CA LEU A 137 31.79 -26.19 -25.22
C LEU A 137 31.89 -27.35 -26.21
N VAL A 138 30.95 -28.29 -26.12
CA VAL A 138 30.78 -29.39 -27.07
C VAL A 138 29.64 -29.05 -28.02
N SER A 139 29.99 -28.77 -29.27
CA SER A 139 29.03 -28.47 -30.35
C SER A 139 29.09 -29.59 -31.39
N GLN A 140 28.30 -30.66 -31.20
CA GLN A 140 28.13 -31.71 -32.21
C GLN A 140 26.89 -31.44 -33.07
N PRO A 141 26.87 -31.78 -34.38
CA PRO A 141 25.76 -31.47 -35.29
C PRO A 141 24.41 -32.07 -34.89
N SER A 142 24.42 -33.18 -34.14
CA SER A 142 23.25 -33.98 -33.77
C SER A 142 22.70 -33.70 -32.36
N SER A 143 23.43 -32.95 -31.54
CA SER A 143 23.13 -32.81 -30.11
C SER A 143 23.08 -31.34 -29.71
N VAL A 144 22.24 -31.01 -28.72
CA VAL A 144 22.12 -29.64 -28.21
C VAL A 144 23.49 -29.20 -27.65
N PRO A 145 24.00 -28.00 -28.02
CA PRO A 145 25.26 -27.51 -27.50
C PRO A 145 25.25 -27.44 -25.97
N HIS A 146 26.26 -28.00 -25.34
CA HIS A 146 26.38 -28.03 -23.89
C HIS A 146 27.84 -27.94 -23.47
N LEU A 147 28.07 -27.60 -22.21
CA LEU A 147 29.40 -27.62 -21.63
C LEU A 147 29.75 -29.04 -21.15
N GLU A 148 30.98 -29.47 -21.40
CA GLU A 148 31.45 -30.79 -21.01
C GLU A 148 31.39 -30.99 -19.48
N ARG A 149 30.97 -32.19 -19.06
CA ARG A 149 30.89 -32.56 -17.64
C ARG A 149 32.28 -32.90 -17.12
N THR A 150 32.66 -32.30 -16.00
CA THR A 150 33.90 -32.62 -15.27
C THR A 150 33.57 -33.36 -13.97
N ILE A 151 34.59 -33.92 -13.30
CA ILE A 151 34.44 -34.54 -11.98
C ILE A 151 33.87 -33.52 -10.96
N PHE A 152 34.24 -32.24 -11.05
CA PHE A 152 33.69 -31.20 -10.19
C PHE A 152 32.22 -30.89 -10.50
N THR A 153 31.79 -31.02 -11.76
CA THR A 153 30.38 -30.91 -12.16
C THR A 153 29.54 -32.01 -11.51
N GLU A 154 30.05 -33.24 -11.45
CA GLU A 154 29.38 -34.37 -10.80
C GLU A 154 29.31 -34.17 -9.28
N LEU A 155 30.41 -33.75 -8.65
CA LEU A 155 30.44 -33.44 -7.23
C LEU A 155 29.47 -32.30 -6.88
N PHE A 156 29.37 -31.28 -7.72
CA PHE A 156 28.38 -30.23 -7.60
C PHE A 156 26.95 -30.77 -7.70
N THR A 157 26.68 -31.67 -8.64
CA THR A 157 25.35 -32.28 -8.81
C THR A 157 24.94 -33.05 -7.56
N PHE A 158 25.87 -33.80 -6.95
CA PHE A 158 25.63 -34.48 -5.67
C PHE A 158 25.35 -33.48 -4.53
N TYR A 159 26.18 -32.44 -4.42
CA TYR A 159 25.96 -31.35 -3.46
C TYR A 159 24.59 -30.68 -3.63
N TYR A 160 24.22 -30.33 -4.86
CA TYR A 160 22.94 -29.75 -5.23
C TYR A 160 21.79 -30.63 -4.76
N LEU A 161 21.83 -31.93 -5.09
CA LEU A 161 20.79 -32.89 -4.70
C LEU A 161 20.65 -32.98 -3.18
N VAL A 162 21.76 -33.13 -2.46
CA VAL A 162 21.75 -33.24 -0.98
C VAL A 162 21.12 -32.01 -0.34
N ILE A 163 21.52 -30.80 -0.74
CA ILE A 163 20.99 -29.55 -0.18
C ILE A 163 19.52 -29.35 -0.56
N MET A 164 19.12 -29.69 -1.78
CA MET A 164 17.72 -29.61 -2.21
C MET A 164 16.83 -30.57 -1.40
N VAL A 165 17.27 -31.81 -1.16
CA VAL A 165 16.55 -32.78 -0.32
C VAL A 165 16.45 -32.28 1.13
N LEU A 166 17.52 -31.74 1.70
CA LEU A 166 17.49 -31.14 3.05
C LEU A 166 16.53 -29.95 3.14
N SER A 167 16.50 -29.11 2.11
CA SER A 167 15.56 -27.98 2.00
C SER A 167 14.12 -28.49 1.91
N TRP A 168 13.88 -29.55 1.13
CA TRP A 168 12.56 -30.17 0.98
C TRP A 168 12.04 -30.76 2.29
N ILE A 169 12.89 -31.47 3.03
CA ILE A 169 12.56 -31.98 4.37
C ILE A 169 12.12 -30.82 5.29
N ASN A 170 12.78 -29.66 5.21
CA ASN A 170 12.39 -28.49 6.00
C ASN A 170 11.06 -27.88 5.53
N PHE A 171 10.78 -27.81 4.23
CA PHE A 171 9.48 -27.39 3.71
C PHE A 171 8.34 -28.29 4.19
N THR A 172 8.51 -29.61 4.10
CA THR A 172 7.51 -30.57 4.59
C THR A 172 7.30 -30.44 6.10
N ARG A 173 8.38 -30.25 6.87
CA ARG A 173 8.28 -29.98 8.31
C ARG A 173 7.52 -28.69 8.61
N ALA A 174 7.73 -27.62 7.84
CA ALA A 174 6.99 -26.38 7.99
C ALA A 174 5.49 -26.58 7.70
N TYR A 175 5.16 -27.34 6.64
CA TYR A 175 3.78 -27.70 6.31
C TYR A 175 3.07 -28.45 7.44
N ILE A 176 3.67 -29.54 7.94
CA ILE A 176 3.08 -30.38 9.00
C ILE A 176 2.85 -29.57 10.29
N ARG A 177 3.73 -28.62 10.60
CA ARG A 177 3.61 -27.76 11.80
C ARG A 177 2.59 -26.64 11.69
N THR A 178 2.14 -26.31 10.48
CA THR A 178 1.20 -25.22 10.30
C THR A 178 -0.18 -25.62 10.83
N VAL A 179 -0.67 -24.90 11.85
CA VAL A 179 -1.88 -25.28 12.60
C VAL A 179 -3.15 -24.80 11.92
N THR A 180 -3.21 -23.54 11.47
CA THR A 180 -4.46 -22.97 10.94
C THR A 180 -4.73 -23.46 9.51
N PRO A 181 -6.00 -23.76 9.15
CA PRO A 181 -6.34 -24.32 7.85
C PRO A 181 -6.03 -23.37 6.70
N ALA A 182 -6.24 -22.06 6.90
CA ALA A 182 -5.93 -21.03 5.91
C ALA A 182 -4.41 -20.93 5.63
N SER A 183 -3.59 -20.99 6.68
CA SER A 183 -2.14 -20.97 6.55
C SER A 183 -1.62 -22.28 5.95
N ARG A 184 -2.17 -23.43 6.36
CA ARG A 184 -1.79 -24.75 5.84
C ARG A 184 -2.03 -24.86 4.33
N ARG A 185 -3.13 -24.32 3.80
CA ARG A 185 -3.38 -24.26 2.35
C ARG A 185 -2.29 -23.49 1.61
N ARG A 186 -1.93 -22.30 2.11
CA ARG A 186 -0.87 -21.45 1.51
C ARG A 186 0.50 -22.08 1.62
N MET A 187 0.81 -22.67 2.77
CA MET A 187 2.04 -23.43 3.00
C MET A 187 2.13 -24.60 2.01
N GLY A 188 1.01 -25.30 1.75
CA GLY A 188 0.95 -26.36 0.74
C GLY A 188 1.26 -25.86 -0.67
N TYR A 189 0.68 -24.72 -1.08
CA TYR A 189 1.00 -24.08 -2.36
C TYR A 189 2.48 -23.71 -2.48
N LEU A 190 3.07 -23.22 -1.38
CA LEU A 190 4.49 -22.88 -1.33
C LEU A 190 5.39 -24.11 -1.45
N VAL A 191 5.08 -25.18 -0.70
CA VAL A 191 5.83 -26.45 -0.81
C VAL A 191 5.75 -26.98 -2.23
N ILE A 192 4.55 -27.10 -2.81
CA ILE A 192 4.39 -27.55 -4.21
C ILE A 192 5.17 -26.64 -5.17
N GLY A 193 5.06 -25.32 -5.02
CA GLY A 193 5.79 -24.34 -5.81
C GLY A 193 7.31 -24.46 -5.72
N ALA A 194 7.85 -24.89 -4.58
CA ALA A 194 9.28 -25.08 -4.37
C ALA A 194 9.87 -26.24 -5.20
N LEU A 195 9.05 -27.04 -5.90
CA LEU A 195 9.53 -28.00 -6.91
C LEU A 195 10.02 -27.32 -8.19
N ALA A 196 9.66 -26.04 -8.42
CA ALA A 196 9.90 -25.40 -9.71
C ALA A 196 11.37 -25.48 -10.14
N PRO A 197 12.38 -25.15 -9.32
CA PRO A 197 13.76 -25.20 -9.80
C PRO A 197 14.33 -26.60 -9.95
N ALA A 198 13.87 -27.57 -9.16
CA ALA A 198 14.26 -28.96 -9.37
C ALA A 198 13.79 -29.44 -10.76
N LEU A 199 12.55 -29.12 -11.13
CA LEU A 199 12.00 -29.41 -12.45
C LEU A 199 12.62 -28.56 -13.56
N GLY A 200 12.90 -27.28 -13.30
CA GLY A 200 13.56 -26.37 -14.24
C GLY A 200 15.00 -26.78 -14.53
N SER A 201 15.71 -27.33 -13.54
CA SER A 201 17.06 -27.87 -13.72
C SER A 201 17.09 -29.25 -14.39
N PHE A 202 15.95 -29.95 -14.50
CA PHE A 202 15.89 -31.34 -14.95
C PHE A 202 16.23 -31.53 -16.45
N PRO A 203 15.74 -30.71 -17.40
CA PRO A 203 16.17 -30.78 -18.80
C PRO A 203 17.70 -30.69 -18.95
N PHE A 204 18.36 -29.93 -18.08
CA PHE A 204 19.81 -29.76 -18.12
C PHE A 204 20.59 -30.99 -17.70
N LEU A 205 20.06 -31.77 -16.75
CA LEU A 205 20.64 -33.05 -16.36
C LEU A 205 20.51 -34.10 -17.48
N LEU A 206 19.58 -33.91 -18.43
CA LEU A 206 19.41 -34.76 -19.60
C LEU A 206 20.31 -34.35 -20.78
N PHE A 207 20.87 -33.14 -20.81
CA PHE A 207 21.86 -32.74 -21.82
C PHE A 207 23.11 -33.63 -21.71
N GLY A 208 23.50 -34.25 -22.83
CA GLY A 208 24.59 -35.24 -22.89
C GLY A 208 24.16 -36.70 -22.63
N SER A 209 22.85 -36.98 -22.46
CA SER A 209 22.33 -38.35 -22.43
C SER A 209 21.97 -38.87 -23.83
N SER A 210 22.12 -40.18 -24.06
CA SER A 210 21.80 -40.85 -25.33
C SER A 210 20.32 -40.81 -25.73
N ILE A 211 19.45 -40.25 -24.87
CA ILE A 211 18.02 -40.05 -25.14
C ILE A 211 17.80 -38.90 -26.13
N VAL A 212 18.63 -37.83 -26.03
CA VAL A 212 18.54 -36.66 -26.91
C VAL A 212 18.82 -37.04 -28.36
N ASP A 213 19.82 -37.89 -28.57
CA ASP A 213 20.24 -38.33 -29.91
C ASP A 213 19.25 -39.33 -30.55
N ARG A 214 18.47 -40.05 -29.73
CA ARG A 214 17.50 -41.07 -30.20
C ARG A 214 16.12 -40.49 -30.52
N SER A 215 15.65 -39.49 -29.77
CA SER A 215 14.31 -38.91 -29.98
C SER A 215 14.24 -37.40 -29.66
N PRO A 216 14.71 -36.53 -30.57
CA PRO A 216 14.69 -35.08 -30.38
C PRO A 216 13.29 -34.50 -30.11
N THR A 217 12.25 -35.07 -30.74
CA THR A 217 10.84 -34.68 -30.52
C THR A 217 10.41 -34.84 -29.07
N LEU A 218 10.72 -35.99 -28.47
CA LEU A 218 10.35 -36.33 -27.09
C LEU A 218 11.08 -35.42 -26.10
N PHE A 219 12.36 -35.13 -26.36
CA PHE A 219 13.14 -34.20 -25.56
C PHE A 219 12.48 -32.81 -25.51
N TRP A 220 12.14 -32.21 -26.65
CA TRP A 220 11.54 -30.88 -26.70
C TRP A 220 10.12 -30.84 -26.12
N ILE A 221 9.34 -31.93 -26.21
CA ILE A 221 8.03 -32.04 -25.54
C ILE A 221 8.20 -32.05 -24.02
N ILE A 222 9.17 -32.80 -23.50
CA ILE A 222 9.47 -32.82 -22.06
C ILE A 222 9.96 -31.44 -21.59
N ALA A 223 10.86 -30.80 -22.34
CA ALA A 223 11.37 -29.47 -22.03
C ALA A 223 10.25 -28.42 -22.02
N MET A 224 9.42 -28.40 -23.05
CA MET A 224 8.24 -27.51 -23.14
C MET A 224 7.29 -27.73 -21.95
N THR A 225 6.97 -28.99 -21.64
CA THR A 225 6.06 -29.33 -20.52
C THR A 225 6.68 -28.92 -19.19
N SER A 226 7.97 -29.18 -18.99
CA SER A 226 8.68 -28.77 -17.78
C SER A 226 8.63 -27.25 -17.62
N ASN A 227 8.90 -26.49 -18.68
CA ASN A 227 8.87 -25.03 -18.63
C ASN A 227 7.48 -24.47 -18.28
N VAL A 228 6.40 -25.05 -18.82
CA VAL A 228 5.03 -24.67 -18.42
C VAL A 228 4.81 -24.92 -16.93
N VAL A 229 5.19 -26.11 -16.44
CA VAL A 229 5.05 -26.47 -15.02
C VAL A 229 5.88 -25.54 -14.13
N VAL A 230 7.13 -25.24 -14.50
CA VAL A 230 8.02 -24.34 -13.77
C VAL A 230 7.43 -22.93 -13.66
N GLY A 231 6.93 -22.37 -14.77
CA GLY A 231 6.28 -21.06 -14.77
C GLY A 231 5.05 -21.01 -13.85
N LEU A 232 4.19 -22.03 -13.90
CA LEU A 232 3.02 -22.15 -13.02
C LEU A 232 3.42 -22.29 -11.54
N LEU A 233 4.41 -23.11 -11.24
CA LEU A 233 4.90 -23.32 -9.87
C LEU A 233 5.57 -22.07 -9.30
N LEU A 234 6.28 -21.29 -10.12
CA LEU A 234 6.83 -19.99 -9.73
C LEU A 234 5.74 -18.99 -9.35
N ILE A 235 4.67 -18.90 -10.15
CA ILE A 235 3.50 -18.06 -9.83
C ILE A 235 2.83 -18.53 -8.54
N LEU A 236 2.67 -19.85 -8.36
CA LEU A 236 2.09 -20.44 -7.16
C LEU A 236 2.92 -20.13 -5.90
N MET A 237 4.25 -20.23 -6.01
CA MET A 237 5.18 -19.88 -4.94
C MET A 237 5.11 -18.39 -4.62
N ALA A 238 5.10 -17.53 -5.63
CA ALA A 238 4.93 -16.08 -5.47
C ALA A 238 3.61 -15.71 -4.79
N TYR A 239 2.52 -16.37 -5.18
CA TYR A 239 1.22 -16.22 -4.53
C TYR A 239 1.30 -16.55 -3.04
N ALA A 240 1.88 -17.69 -2.67
CA ALA A 240 2.01 -18.06 -1.26
C ALA A 240 2.93 -17.08 -0.49
N VAL A 241 4.04 -16.65 -1.10
CA VAL A 241 5.00 -15.72 -0.47
C VAL A 241 4.42 -14.31 -0.30
N SER A 242 3.51 -13.89 -1.18
CA SER A 242 2.89 -12.56 -1.14
C SER A 242 2.12 -12.26 0.15
N PHE A 243 1.74 -13.29 0.91
CA PHE A 243 1.05 -13.16 2.20
C PHE A 243 1.97 -12.99 3.40
N PHE A 244 3.29 -13.15 3.25
CA PHE A 244 4.25 -12.94 4.34
C PHE A 244 4.66 -11.47 4.44
N GLY A 245 4.66 -10.91 5.65
CA GLY A 245 5.10 -9.54 5.91
C GLY A 245 4.12 -8.43 5.50
N VAL A 246 2.88 -8.77 5.13
CA VAL A 246 1.89 -7.83 4.58
C VAL A 246 0.64 -7.75 5.46
N SER A 247 0.19 -6.53 5.76
CA SER A 247 -0.98 -6.22 6.60
C SER A 247 -2.34 -6.31 5.89
N TRP A 248 -2.34 -6.49 4.58
CA TRP A 248 -3.54 -6.38 3.76
C TRP A 248 -4.47 -7.57 3.90
N SER A 249 -5.74 -7.34 3.55
CA SER A 249 -6.73 -8.41 3.43
C SER A 249 -6.36 -9.36 2.29
N ASP A 250 -6.83 -10.61 2.38
CA ASP A 250 -6.51 -11.63 1.37
C ASP A 250 -6.99 -11.25 -0.04
N ARG A 251 -8.09 -10.51 -0.11
CA ARG A 251 -8.63 -9.95 -1.34
C ARG A 251 -7.66 -8.99 -2.01
N VAL A 252 -7.09 -8.05 -1.24
CA VAL A 252 -6.18 -7.03 -1.76
C VAL A 252 -4.90 -7.66 -2.28
N VAL A 253 -4.34 -8.64 -1.57
CA VAL A 253 -3.14 -9.38 -2.02
C VAL A 253 -3.42 -10.08 -3.35
N LYS A 254 -4.53 -10.83 -3.45
CA LYS A 254 -4.97 -11.52 -4.68
C LYS A 254 -5.17 -10.56 -5.85
N SER A 255 -5.95 -9.49 -5.65
CA SER A 255 -6.21 -8.48 -6.68
C SER A 255 -4.92 -7.85 -7.18
N ARG A 256 -4.06 -7.43 -6.26
CA ARG A 256 -2.81 -6.75 -6.60
C ARG A 256 -1.85 -7.67 -7.34
N LEU A 257 -1.70 -8.91 -6.89
CA LEU A 257 -0.85 -9.88 -7.57
C LEU A 257 -1.39 -10.20 -8.97
N LEU A 258 -2.72 -10.40 -9.11
CA LEU A 258 -3.34 -10.65 -10.41
C LEU A 258 -3.14 -9.47 -11.36
N LYS A 259 -3.44 -8.25 -10.93
CA LYS A 259 -3.24 -7.03 -11.72
C LYS A 259 -1.78 -6.85 -12.12
N TRP A 260 -0.85 -7.14 -11.21
CA TRP A 260 0.59 -7.08 -11.51
C TRP A 260 0.99 -8.12 -12.55
N LEU A 261 0.56 -9.37 -12.38
CA LEU A 261 0.87 -10.48 -13.30
C LEU A 261 0.26 -10.27 -14.69
N MET A 262 -0.94 -9.70 -14.76
CA MET A 262 -1.57 -9.35 -16.04
C MET A 262 -0.84 -8.18 -16.71
N ARG A 263 -0.48 -7.13 -15.96
CA ARG A 263 0.10 -5.91 -16.53
C ARG A 263 1.56 -6.05 -16.96
N ALA A 264 2.37 -6.85 -16.25
CA ALA A 264 3.79 -6.93 -16.52
C ALA A 264 4.17 -8.20 -17.32
N PRO A 265 4.20 -9.40 -16.72
CA PRO A 265 4.74 -10.57 -17.41
C PRO A 265 3.82 -11.10 -18.50
N PHE A 266 2.49 -11.06 -18.33
CA PHE A 266 1.58 -11.55 -19.35
C PHE A 266 1.70 -10.75 -20.67
N ILE A 267 1.71 -9.41 -20.59
CA ILE A 267 1.92 -8.55 -21.78
C ILE A 267 3.27 -8.90 -22.43
N ALA A 268 4.35 -8.88 -21.65
CA ALA A 268 5.69 -9.11 -22.17
C ALA A 268 5.85 -10.49 -22.83
N ILE A 269 5.28 -11.56 -22.25
CA ILE A 269 5.32 -12.92 -22.82
C ILE A 269 4.56 -12.99 -24.12
N VAL A 270 3.33 -12.47 -24.19
CA VAL A 270 2.51 -12.53 -25.41
C VAL A 270 3.14 -11.68 -26.51
N THR A 271 3.65 -10.49 -26.17
CA THR A 271 4.37 -9.64 -27.12
C THR A 271 5.64 -10.34 -27.63
N LEU A 272 6.44 -10.96 -26.76
CA LEU A 272 7.62 -11.72 -27.17
C LEU A 272 7.22 -12.90 -28.07
N ALA A 273 6.17 -13.63 -27.72
CA ALA A 273 5.68 -14.78 -28.47
C ALA A 273 5.25 -14.37 -29.89
N LEU A 274 4.40 -13.34 -30.01
CA LEU A 274 3.90 -12.89 -31.31
C LEU A 274 5.01 -12.28 -32.18
N THR A 275 5.89 -11.47 -31.60
CA THR A 275 7.02 -10.89 -32.36
C THR A 275 8.01 -11.95 -32.83
N THR A 276 8.30 -12.95 -32.00
CA THR A 276 9.16 -14.09 -32.36
C THR A 276 8.52 -14.95 -33.44
N LEU A 277 7.21 -15.22 -33.32
CA LEU A 277 6.46 -15.97 -34.32
C LEU A 277 6.48 -15.24 -35.68
N VAL A 278 6.24 -13.92 -35.70
CA VAL A 278 6.24 -13.13 -36.94
C VAL A 278 7.61 -13.14 -37.61
N ARG A 279 8.70 -12.91 -36.86
CA ARG A 279 10.07 -12.95 -37.40
C ARG A 279 10.40 -14.32 -37.99
N ARG A 280 10.16 -15.38 -37.23
CA ARG A 280 10.48 -16.76 -37.63
C ARG A 280 9.60 -17.25 -38.80
N THR A 281 8.36 -16.78 -38.90
CA THR A 281 7.47 -17.07 -40.03
C THR A 281 7.94 -16.35 -41.29
N GLY A 282 8.41 -15.10 -41.18
CA GLY A 282 9.00 -14.35 -42.29
C GLY A 282 10.16 -15.09 -42.95
N ASP A 283 11.07 -15.63 -42.13
CA ASP A 283 12.21 -16.43 -42.62
C ASP A 283 11.77 -17.70 -43.38
N VAL A 284 10.68 -18.35 -42.94
CA VAL A 284 10.13 -19.56 -43.61
C VAL A 284 9.50 -19.23 -44.96
N PHE A 285 8.84 -18.07 -45.10
CA PHE A 285 8.22 -17.64 -46.36
C PHE A 285 9.15 -16.79 -47.24
N GLY A 286 10.40 -16.55 -46.82
CA GLY A 286 11.37 -15.73 -47.56
C GLY A 286 11.05 -14.22 -47.58
N LEU A 287 10.23 -13.74 -46.64
CA LEU A 287 9.84 -12.34 -46.49
C LEU A 287 10.63 -11.71 -45.32
N ASP A 288 11.32 -10.59 -45.56
CA ASP A 288 11.98 -9.84 -44.47
C ASP A 288 10.95 -9.08 -43.62
N LEU A 289 10.39 -9.78 -42.62
CA LEU A 289 9.43 -9.22 -41.68
C LEU A 289 10.09 -8.54 -40.46
N ASN A 290 11.41 -8.32 -40.47
CA ASN A 290 12.09 -7.67 -39.35
C ASN A 290 11.57 -6.23 -39.12
N GLY A 291 11.22 -5.51 -40.19
CA GLY A 291 10.62 -4.17 -40.10
C GLY A 291 9.18 -4.16 -39.56
N VAL A 292 8.44 -5.28 -39.69
CA VAL A 292 7.06 -5.43 -39.20
C VAL A 292 7.02 -5.80 -37.72
N ALA A 293 8.08 -6.44 -37.19
CA ALA A 293 8.13 -6.91 -35.81
C ALA A 293 7.91 -5.79 -34.76
N PRO A 294 8.51 -4.58 -34.86
CA PRO A 294 8.20 -3.48 -33.94
C PRO A 294 6.75 -3.00 -34.01
N ILE A 295 6.13 -3.02 -35.20
CA ILE A 295 4.72 -2.63 -35.37
C ILE A 295 3.82 -3.64 -34.65
N VAL A 296 4.08 -4.94 -34.83
CA VAL A 296 3.36 -6.01 -34.12
C VAL A 296 3.59 -5.91 -32.61
N MET A 297 4.80 -5.57 -32.19
CA MET A 297 5.15 -5.35 -30.78
C MET A 297 4.26 -4.27 -30.16
N VAL A 298 4.25 -3.06 -30.76
CA VAL A 298 3.47 -1.93 -30.29
C VAL A 298 1.97 -2.22 -30.33
N ALA A 299 1.48 -2.77 -31.44
CA ALA A 299 0.07 -3.13 -31.59
C ALA A 299 -0.38 -4.14 -30.52
N THR A 300 0.45 -5.16 -30.27
CA THR A 300 0.18 -6.18 -29.23
C THR A 300 0.15 -5.56 -27.84
N ILE A 301 1.12 -4.71 -27.50
CA ILE A 301 1.17 -4.04 -26.18
C ILE A 301 -0.08 -3.19 -25.98
N ILE A 302 -0.44 -2.34 -26.96
CA ILE A 302 -1.61 -1.45 -26.86
C ILE A 302 -2.90 -2.29 -26.75
N LEU A 303 -3.06 -3.30 -27.61
CA LEU A 303 -4.25 -4.14 -27.63
C LEU A 303 -4.43 -4.91 -26.32
N ILE A 304 -3.37 -5.55 -25.82
CA ILE A 304 -3.45 -6.28 -24.55
C ILE A 304 -3.65 -5.32 -23.38
N GLN A 305 -3.00 -4.16 -23.36
CA GLN A 305 -3.20 -3.16 -22.30
C GLN A 305 -4.65 -2.65 -22.28
N TYR A 306 -5.25 -2.43 -23.46
CA TYR A 306 -6.67 -2.09 -23.59
C TYR A 306 -7.57 -3.23 -23.08
N LEU A 307 -7.33 -4.48 -23.51
CA LEU A 307 -8.09 -5.64 -23.05
C LEU A 307 -7.99 -5.80 -21.52
N ILE A 308 -6.80 -5.68 -20.94
CA ILE A 308 -6.62 -5.76 -19.48
C ILE A 308 -7.43 -4.67 -18.79
N THR A 309 -7.44 -3.45 -19.32
CA THR A 309 -8.20 -2.33 -18.72
C THR A 309 -9.70 -2.59 -18.78
N LEU A 310 -10.21 -3.11 -19.90
CA LEU A 310 -11.61 -3.47 -20.07
C LEU A 310 -12.03 -4.63 -19.16
N PHE A 311 -11.22 -5.68 -19.08
CA PHE A 311 -11.55 -6.90 -18.35
C PHE A 311 -11.08 -6.90 -16.88
N ALA A 312 -10.32 -5.90 -16.42
CA ALA A 312 -9.84 -5.83 -15.04
C ALA A 312 -11.00 -5.89 -14.03
N SER A 313 -12.07 -5.13 -14.29
CA SER A 313 -13.26 -5.12 -13.44
C SER A 313 -13.92 -6.51 -13.38
N THR A 314 -14.09 -7.17 -14.52
CA THR A 314 -14.69 -8.51 -14.60
C THR A 314 -13.81 -9.58 -13.95
N GLY A 315 -12.49 -9.50 -14.12
CA GLY A 315 -11.53 -10.41 -13.50
C GLY A 315 -11.55 -10.31 -11.97
N GLU A 316 -11.69 -9.10 -11.43
CA GLU A 316 -11.93 -8.91 -10.00
C GLU A 316 -13.27 -9.49 -9.56
N LYS A 317 -14.36 -9.23 -10.30
CA LYS A 317 -15.68 -9.80 -9.99
C LYS A 317 -15.67 -11.34 -9.97
N TRP A 318 -14.96 -11.98 -10.90
CA TRP A 318 -14.86 -13.43 -10.98
C TRP A 318 -14.00 -14.04 -9.85
N LEU A 319 -12.87 -13.42 -9.51
CA LEU A 319 -11.97 -13.89 -8.44
C LEU A 319 -12.57 -13.72 -7.03
N PHE A 320 -13.52 -12.79 -6.87
CA PHE A 320 -14.09 -12.38 -5.58
C PHE A 320 -15.58 -12.69 -5.42
N TYR A 321 -16.09 -13.74 -6.07
CA TYR A 321 -17.47 -14.23 -5.86
C TYR A 321 -17.76 -14.39 -4.34
N GLY A 322 -18.47 -13.42 -3.76
CA GLY A 322 -18.70 -13.30 -2.32
C GLY A 322 -19.50 -12.04 -1.95
N ASN A 323 -20.05 -12.03 -0.72
CA ASN A 323 -21.01 -11.05 -0.20
C ASN A 323 -20.50 -9.59 -0.18
N ASP A 324 -19.18 -9.38 -0.26
CA ASP A 324 -18.53 -8.06 -0.20
C ASP A 324 -18.71 -7.21 -1.47
N GLN A 325 -19.32 -7.72 -2.55
CA GLN A 325 -19.51 -6.95 -3.79
C GLN A 325 -20.52 -5.82 -3.62
N GLN A 326 -21.59 -6.04 -2.83
CA GLN A 326 -22.62 -5.03 -2.60
C GLN A 326 -22.04 -3.80 -1.89
N ASP A 327 -21.17 -4.01 -0.90
CA ASP A 327 -20.51 -2.94 -0.16
C ASP A 327 -19.59 -2.08 -1.05
N LEU A 328 -18.89 -2.72 -2.01
CA LEU A 328 -18.00 -2.00 -2.94
C LEU A 328 -18.75 -1.24 -4.02
N GLU A 329 -19.80 -1.85 -4.56
CA GLU A 329 -20.67 -1.18 -5.52
C GLU A 329 -21.34 0.02 -4.85
N MET A 330 -21.78 -0.11 -3.59
CA MET A 330 -22.29 1.01 -2.80
C MET A 330 -21.26 2.14 -2.67
N LEU A 331 -20.01 1.83 -2.29
CA LEU A 331 -18.95 2.85 -2.17
C LEU A 331 -18.67 3.56 -3.50
N LYS A 332 -18.65 2.81 -4.61
CA LYS A 332 -18.43 3.38 -5.94
C LYS A 332 -19.61 4.25 -6.39
N THR A 333 -20.85 3.81 -6.14
CA THR A 333 -22.03 4.64 -6.42
C THR A 333 -22.06 5.89 -5.56
N LEU A 334 -21.47 5.85 -4.37
CA LEU A 334 -21.32 7.02 -3.51
C LEU A 334 -20.28 7.98 -4.12
N GLU A 335 -19.10 7.49 -4.51
CA GLU A 335 -18.09 8.27 -5.25
C GLU A 335 -18.69 8.95 -6.49
N ASP A 336 -19.46 8.22 -7.29
CA ASP A 336 -20.08 8.73 -8.53
C ASP A 336 -21.24 9.71 -8.29
N ARG A 337 -21.80 9.78 -7.07
CA ARG A 337 -22.97 10.62 -6.72
C ARG A 337 -22.67 11.73 -5.73
N LEU A 338 -21.43 11.84 -5.24
CA LEU A 338 -21.04 12.93 -4.36
C LEU A 338 -21.01 14.25 -5.14
N LEU A 339 -21.76 15.24 -4.66
CA LEU A 339 -21.70 16.60 -5.18
C LEU A 339 -20.51 17.34 -4.57
N THR A 340 -19.75 18.07 -5.38
CA THR A 340 -18.70 18.93 -4.83
C THR A 340 -19.32 20.20 -4.24
N ARG A 341 -18.58 20.88 -3.35
CA ARG A 341 -19.01 22.19 -2.81
C ARG A 341 -19.24 23.21 -3.94
N THR A 342 -18.45 23.15 -5.00
CA THR A 342 -18.56 24.05 -6.14
C THR A 342 -19.86 23.77 -6.89
N ASP A 343 -20.14 22.50 -7.22
CA ASP A 343 -21.38 22.13 -7.93
C ASP A 343 -22.63 22.55 -7.15
N LEU A 344 -22.60 22.42 -5.82
CA LEU A 344 -23.68 22.87 -4.93
C LEU A 344 -23.86 24.39 -4.98
N LEU A 345 -22.76 25.16 -4.89
CA LEU A 345 -22.83 26.62 -4.91
C LEU A 345 -23.33 27.13 -6.27
N GLU A 346 -22.85 26.56 -7.38
CA GLU A 346 -23.32 26.89 -8.72
C GLU A 346 -24.83 26.59 -8.89
N PHE A 347 -25.29 25.46 -8.36
CA PHE A 347 -26.72 25.13 -8.35
C PHE A 347 -27.55 26.11 -7.52
N LEU A 348 -27.09 26.46 -6.32
CA LEU A 348 -27.77 27.44 -5.47
C LEU A 348 -27.73 28.85 -6.06
N GLU A 349 -26.65 29.23 -6.75
CA GLU A 349 -26.53 30.50 -7.46
C GLU A 349 -27.53 30.58 -8.62
N MET A 350 -27.70 29.49 -9.36
CA MET A 350 -28.72 29.36 -10.40
C MET A 350 -30.13 29.52 -9.83
N ILE A 351 -30.41 28.93 -8.66
CA ILE A 351 -31.69 29.11 -7.97
C ILE A 351 -31.88 30.57 -7.54
N LEU A 352 -30.89 31.19 -6.89
CA LEU A 352 -30.98 32.58 -6.47
C LEU A 352 -31.20 33.52 -7.66
N SER A 353 -30.49 33.29 -8.77
CA SER A 353 -30.68 34.06 -10.01
C SER A 353 -32.10 33.90 -10.55
N ALA A 354 -32.63 32.67 -10.57
CA ALA A 354 -34.02 32.43 -10.98
C ALA A 354 -35.05 33.09 -10.06
N VAL A 355 -34.77 33.16 -8.75
CA VAL A 355 -35.62 33.89 -7.78
C VAL A 355 -35.56 35.40 -8.04
N ILE A 356 -34.36 35.95 -8.24
CA ILE A 356 -34.15 37.37 -8.56
C ILE A 356 -34.89 37.74 -9.86
N ASP A 357 -34.75 36.95 -10.91
CA ASP A 357 -35.42 37.17 -12.20
C ASP A 357 -36.93 37.07 -12.09
N ARG A 358 -37.44 36.08 -11.34
CA ARG A 358 -38.90 35.87 -11.17
C ARG A 358 -39.56 36.97 -10.34
N LEU A 359 -38.87 37.47 -9.33
CA LEU A 359 -39.36 38.50 -8.42
C LEU A 359 -38.95 39.92 -8.81
N GLN A 360 -38.11 40.06 -9.84
CA GLN A 360 -37.51 41.33 -10.27
C GLN A 360 -36.84 42.07 -9.08
N ALA A 361 -36.17 41.31 -8.22
CA ALA A 361 -35.54 41.80 -7.00
C ALA A 361 -34.15 42.41 -7.27
N GLN A 362 -33.61 43.17 -6.31
CA GLN A 362 -32.27 43.75 -6.44
C GLN A 362 -31.16 42.74 -6.09
N GLY A 363 -31.49 41.73 -5.26
CA GLY A 363 -30.60 40.65 -4.88
C GLY A 363 -31.31 39.60 -4.03
N ALA A 364 -30.62 38.49 -3.80
CA ALA A 364 -31.10 37.39 -2.96
C ALA A 364 -29.93 36.72 -2.25
N PHE A 365 -30.21 36.07 -1.13
CA PHE A 365 -29.24 35.34 -0.35
C PHE A 365 -29.83 34.07 0.23
N LEU A 366 -28.97 33.13 0.59
CA LEU A 366 -29.36 31.89 1.23
C LEU A 366 -28.47 31.65 2.44
N ALA A 367 -29.13 31.46 3.58
CA ALA A 367 -28.50 31.17 4.87
C ALA A 367 -28.95 29.79 5.34
N ALA A 368 -28.00 28.93 5.71
CA ALA A 368 -28.27 27.59 6.23
C ALA A 368 -28.05 27.54 7.74
N LEU A 369 -28.77 26.66 8.42
CA LEU A 369 -28.61 26.40 9.84
C LEU A 369 -27.55 25.30 10.05
N ASN A 370 -26.54 25.59 10.86
CA ASN A 370 -25.48 24.67 11.29
C ASN A 370 -25.52 24.49 12.82
N GLU A 371 -24.72 23.54 13.34
CA GLU A 371 -24.58 23.26 14.79
C GLU A 371 -24.13 24.50 15.61
N GLU A 372 -23.46 25.47 14.96
CA GLU A 372 -22.93 26.70 15.58
C GLU A 372 -23.83 27.94 15.36
N GLY A 373 -24.93 27.84 14.61
CA GLY A 373 -25.84 28.94 14.30
C GLY A 373 -26.18 29.07 12.81
N VAL A 374 -26.71 30.22 12.40
CA VAL A 374 -27.11 30.50 11.01
C VAL A 374 -25.91 30.99 10.19
N GLU A 375 -25.46 30.24 9.20
CA GLU A 375 -24.35 30.60 8.31
C GLU A 375 -24.85 31.07 6.94
N LEU A 376 -24.33 32.19 6.45
CA LEU A 376 -24.59 32.67 5.09
C LEU A 376 -23.83 31.80 4.08
N VAL A 377 -24.57 31.05 3.25
CA VAL A 377 -23.98 30.10 2.28
C VAL A 377 -23.61 30.79 0.97
N ILE A 378 -24.51 31.61 0.42
CA ILE A 378 -24.32 32.29 -0.86
C ILE A 378 -25.18 33.56 -0.98
N THR A 379 -24.70 34.51 -1.77
CA THR A 379 -25.36 35.79 -2.10
C THR A 379 -25.28 36.05 -3.59
N SER A 380 -26.35 36.56 -4.20
CA SER A 380 -26.38 37.01 -5.60
C SER A 380 -27.08 38.38 -5.71
N GLY A 381 -26.60 39.27 -6.58
CA GLY A 381 -27.13 40.63 -6.74
C GLY A 381 -26.68 41.65 -5.69
N LYS A 382 -27.39 42.79 -5.61
CA LYS A 382 -27.11 43.86 -4.62
C LYS A 382 -27.73 43.51 -3.28
N ASN A 383 -26.90 43.02 -2.36
CA ASN A 383 -27.30 42.71 -0.99
C ASN A 383 -26.71 43.70 0.01
N ARG A 384 -27.42 43.96 1.11
CA ARG A 384 -26.99 44.91 2.16
C ARG A 384 -25.93 44.35 3.13
N PHE A 385 -25.51 43.10 2.98
CA PHE A 385 -24.89 42.35 4.07
C PHE A 385 -23.38 42.13 3.94
N ASN A 386 -22.69 42.28 5.08
CA ASN A 386 -21.36 41.75 5.37
C ASN A 386 -21.55 40.51 6.27
N SER A 387 -20.86 39.40 5.98
CA SER A 387 -21.21 38.03 6.41
C SER A 387 -21.41 37.75 7.92
N LYS A 388 -21.03 38.66 8.84
CA LYS A 388 -21.12 38.44 10.29
C LYS A 388 -22.39 38.97 10.95
N ASP A 389 -22.95 40.08 10.49
CA ASP A 389 -24.09 40.72 11.17
C ASP A 389 -25.41 39.95 10.98
N VAL A 390 -25.53 39.19 9.89
CA VAL A 390 -26.73 38.40 9.52
C VAL A 390 -26.90 37.16 10.40
N SER A 391 -25.80 36.50 10.76
CA SER A 391 -25.80 35.28 11.59
C SER A 391 -26.42 35.58 12.97
N ASP A 392 -26.01 36.66 13.61
CA ASP A 392 -26.43 36.99 14.98
C ASP A 392 -27.88 37.48 15.06
N GLU A 393 -28.38 38.18 14.05
CA GLU A 393 -29.78 38.64 14.02
C GLU A 393 -30.77 37.56 13.58
N LEU A 394 -30.44 36.74 12.57
CA LEU A 394 -31.30 35.61 12.18
C LEU A 394 -31.36 34.54 13.28
N THR A 395 -30.26 34.32 14.01
CA THR A 395 -30.24 33.41 15.16
C THR A 395 -31.19 33.88 16.28
N LYS A 396 -31.31 35.19 16.51
CA LYS A 396 -32.30 35.75 17.47
C LYS A 396 -33.75 35.52 17.03
N ILE A 397 -34.02 35.55 15.72
CA ILE A 397 -35.36 35.29 15.17
C ILE A 397 -35.73 33.81 15.30
N LEU A 398 -34.76 32.91 15.12
CA LEU A 398 -34.90 31.47 15.32
C LEU A 398 -35.32 31.11 16.76
N ILE A 399 -34.73 31.79 17.75
CA ILE A 399 -34.97 31.55 19.18
C ILE A 399 -36.36 32.03 19.62
N ASN A 400 -36.92 33.08 18.98
CA ASN A 400 -38.18 33.70 19.39
C ASN A 400 -39.43 33.12 18.71
N ASN A 401 -39.31 32.46 17.54
CA ASN A 401 -40.44 31.97 16.78
C ASN A 401 -40.26 30.50 16.38
N GLY A 402 -41.06 29.60 16.97
CA GLY A 402 -41.05 28.17 16.65
C GLY A 402 -41.81 27.77 15.38
N HIS A 403 -42.62 28.67 14.82
CA HIS A 403 -43.40 28.44 13.59
C HIS A 403 -43.34 29.66 12.67
N PHE A 404 -42.71 29.51 11.51
CA PHE A 404 -42.64 30.55 10.47
C PHE A 404 -43.74 30.35 9.43
N ALA A 405 -44.40 31.45 9.05
CA ALA A 405 -45.34 31.48 7.91
C ALA A 405 -44.60 31.17 6.59
N GLU A 406 -45.35 30.83 5.53
CA GLU A 406 -44.78 30.48 4.20
C GLU A 406 -43.85 31.57 3.62
N SER A 407 -44.05 32.83 4.02
CA SER A 407 -43.09 33.92 3.84
C SER A 407 -43.30 34.94 4.95
N PHE A 408 -42.23 35.58 5.43
CA PHE A 408 -42.32 36.64 6.42
C PHE A 408 -41.30 37.75 6.14
N ARG A 409 -41.62 38.97 6.56
CA ARG A 409 -40.78 40.13 6.30
C ARG A 409 -39.79 40.35 7.44
N TRP A 410 -38.53 40.60 7.09
CA TRP A 410 -37.48 40.99 8.03
C TRP A 410 -36.81 42.25 7.52
N GLY A 411 -37.12 43.39 8.14
CA GLY A 411 -36.67 44.71 7.66
C GLY A 411 -37.21 44.99 6.24
N ASP A 412 -36.27 45.21 5.31
CA ASP A 412 -36.51 45.46 3.88
C ASP A 412 -36.43 44.18 3.02
N ASP A 413 -36.20 43.02 3.66
CA ASP A 413 -36.05 41.73 2.98
C ASP A 413 -37.26 40.82 3.23
N LEU A 414 -37.58 40.01 2.22
CA LEU A 414 -38.59 38.96 2.30
C LEU A 414 -37.89 37.61 2.52
N LEU A 415 -38.21 36.92 3.61
CA LEU A 415 -37.63 35.64 3.99
C LEU A 415 -38.59 34.48 3.72
N PHE A 416 -38.03 33.41 3.15
CA PHE A 416 -38.69 32.13 2.94
C PHE A 416 -37.97 31.05 3.75
N PRO A 417 -38.66 30.38 4.70
CA PRO A 417 -38.06 29.29 5.46
C PRO A 417 -37.83 28.05 4.57
N LEU A 418 -36.65 27.45 4.68
CA LEU A 418 -36.26 26.22 4.00
C LEU A 418 -36.45 25.06 4.97
N TYR A 419 -37.44 24.22 4.71
CA TYR A 419 -37.75 23.07 5.57
C TYR A 419 -37.23 21.76 4.98
N GLU A 420 -36.89 20.82 5.86
CA GLU A 420 -36.51 19.47 5.47
C GLU A 420 -37.65 18.78 4.70
N GLN A 421 -37.31 18.17 3.56
CA GLN A 421 -38.26 17.40 2.77
C GLN A 421 -38.16 15.93 3.17
N ASN A 422 -39.17 15.43 3.87
CA ASN A 422 -39.33 14.01 4.13
C ASN A 422 -40.33 13.40 3.13
N PRO A 423 -39.89 12.51 2.23
CA PRO A 423 -40.79 11.76 1.38
C PRO A 423 -41.50 10.68 2.21
N GLY A 424 -42.69 10.99 2.74
CA GLY A 424 -43.62 9.98 3.27
C GLY A 424 -44.23 10.19 4.65
N THR A 425 -44.01 11.31 5.33
CA THR A 425 -44.64 11.59 6.63
C THR A 425 -45.84 12.53 6.50
N ASP A 426 -46.93 12.18 7.20
CA ASP A 426 -48.13 12.99 7.37
C ASP A 426 -47.78 14.44 7.77
N ILE A 427 -48.64 15.38 7.36
CA ILE A 427 -48.50 16.85 7.45
C ILE A 427 -48.38 17.37 8.91
N THR A 428 -48.37 16.48 9.91
CA THR A 428 -48.48 16.77 11.35
C THR A 428 -47.16 16.75 12.13
N GLU A 429 -46.03 16.34 11.55
CA GLU A 429 -44.73 16.47 12.22
C GLU A 429 -44.06 17.84 11.92
N PRO A 430 -43.47 18.51 12.93
CA PRO A 430 -42.74 19.75 12.72
C PRO A 430 -41.52 19.47 11.83
N ARG A 431 -41.53 20.03 10.61
CA ARG A 431 -40.39 19.93 9.70
C ARG A 431 -39.20 20.68 10.28
N ASN A 432 -38.03 20.04 10.31
CA ASN A 432 -36.81 20.71 10.71
C ASN A 432 -36.49 21.85 9.76
N LEU A 433 -36.15 23.01 10.31
CA LEU A 433 -35.74 24.18 9.55
C LEU A 433 -34.26 24.03 9.16
N LEU A 434 -33.99 23.99 7.86
CA LEU A 434 -32.65 23.89 7.28
C LEU A 434 -32.01 25.26 7.08
N GLY A 435 -32.79 26.33 6.99
CA GLY A 435 -32.28 27.68 6.73
C GLY A 435 -33.34 28.66 6.22
N PHE A 436 -32.88 29.76 5.64
CA PHE A 436 -33.71 30.81 5.05
C PHE A 436 -33.18 31.23 3.67
N LEU A 437 -34.10 31.48 2.74
CA LEU A 437 -33.84 32.19 1.50
C LEU A 437 -34.39 33.61 1.63
N GLY A 438 -33.53 34.60 1.48
CA GLY A 438 -33.90 36.02 1.57
C GLY A 438 -33.84 36.72 0.23
N VAL A 439 -34.77 37.64 -0.01
CA VAL A 439 -34.87 38.45 -1.22
C VAL A 439 -34.89 39.93 -0.84
N THR A 440 -34.01 40.73 -1.45
CA THR A 440 -33.77 42.13 -1.09
C THR A 440 -34.37 43.11 -2.09
N GLY A 441 -34.98 44.18 -1.58
CA GLY A 441 -35.35 45.36 -2.35
C GLY A 441 -36.76 45.33 -2.96
N GLN A 442 -37.71 44.65 -2.33
CA GLN A 442 -39.10 44.59 -2.80
C GLN A 442 -40.00 45.57 -2.03
N GLU A 443 -40.44 46.65 -2.68
CA GLU A 443 -41.54 47.49 -2.18
C GLU A 443 -42.88 46.82 -2.50
N VAL A 444 -43.54 46.31 -1.45
CA VAL A 444 -44.96 45.88 -1.36
C VAL A 444 -45.64 45.54 -2.70
N VAL A 445 -45.50 44.29 -3.14
CA VAL A 445 -46.46 43.65 -4.05
C VAL A 445 -46.85 42.33 -3.40
N GLU A 446 -48.14 42.12 -3.14
CA GLU A 446 -48.65 40.78 -2.83
C GLU A 446 -48.24 39.86 -3.98
N LEU A 447 -47.37 38.89 -3.69
CA LEU A 447 -46.93 37.93 -4.70
C LEU A 447 -48.15 37.27 -5.34
N ASP A 448 -48.20 37.31 -6.67
CA ASP A 448 -49.24 36.63 -7.43
C ASP A 448 -49.17 35.11 -7.15
N ILE A 449 -50.28 34.41 -7.35
CA ILE A 449 -50.40 32.96 -7.15
C ILE A 449 -49.33 32.23 -7.96
N GLU A 450 -49.07 32.64 -9.20
CA GLU A 450 -48.01 32.06 -10.04
C GLU A 450 -46.60 32.32 -9.50
N GLN A 451 -46.34 33.53 -8.99
CA GLN A 451 -45.05 33.88 -8.38
C GLN A 451 -44.82 33.11 -7.09
N LYS A 452 -45.84 32.98 -6.23
CA LYS A 452 -45.78 32.17 -5.01
C LYS A 452 -45.47 30.71 -5.33
N GLN A 453 -46.12 30.12 -6.34
CA GLN A 453 -45.85 28.75 -6.76
C GLN A 453 -44.43 28.57 -7.31
N ALA A 454 -43.95 29.51 -8.13
CA ALA A 454 -42.61 29.46 -8.70
C ALA A 454 -41.52 29.59 -7.61
N VAL A 455 -41.69 30.54 -6.69
CA VAL A 455 -40.74 30.73 -5.57
C VAL A 455 -40.77 29.51 -4.66
N LYS A 456 -41.95 28.98 -4.33
CA LYS A 456 -42.11 27.76 -3.51
C LYS A 456 -41.30 26.59 -4.09
N LEU A 457 -41.40 26.37 -5.39
CA LEU A 457 -40.66 25.32 -6.10
C LEU A 457 -39.14 25.55 -6.08
N LEU A 458 -38.69 26.81 -6.17
CA LEU A 458 -37.27 27.17 -6.08
C LEU A 458 -36.73 27.01 -4.65
N THR A 459 -37.49 27.41 -3.63
CA THR A 459 -37.14 27.18 -2.22
C THR A 459 -37.12 25.70 -1.87
N ASP A 460 -38.04 24.91 -2.42
CA ASP A 460 -38.05 23.45 -2.24
C ASP A 460 -36.78 22.79 -2.80
N ARG A 461 -36.33 23.23 -3.99
CA ARG A 461 -35.08 22.76 -4.60
C ARG A 461 -33.84 23.20 -3.81
N ALA A 462 -33.84 24.42 -3.30
CA ALA A 462 -32.77 24.92 -2.45
C ALA A 462 -32.67 24.14 -1.14
N ALA A 463 -33.82 23.84 -0.50
CA ALA A 463 -33.90 23.04 0.71
C ALA A 463 -33.36 21.62 0.47
N MET A 464 -33.75 20.97 -0.62
CA MET A 464 -33.23 19.64 -1.00
C MET A 464 -31.71 19.64 -1.16
N ALA A 465 -31.13 20.67 -1.79
CA ALA A 465 -29.69 20.77 -1.99
C ALA A 465 -28.91 20.97 -0.68
N ILE A 466 -29.44 21.78 0.25
CA ILE A 466 -28.86 21.94 1.60
C ILE A 466 -28.95 20.63 2.39
N GLN A 467 -30.09 19.94 2.34
CA GLN A 467 -30.29 18.67 3.01
C GLN A 467 -29.30 17.60 2.52
N ASP A 468 -29.15 17.46 1.20
CA ASP A 468 -28.20 16.51 0.61
C ASP A 468 -26.76 16.81 1.04
N ARG A 469 -26.41 18.10 1.10
CA ARG A 469 -25.10 18.54 1.60
C ARG A 469 -24.85 18.16 3.06
N GLN A 470 -25.85 18.30 3.93
CA GLN A 470 -25.75 17.91 5.34
C GLN A 470 -25.57 16.39 5.49
N LEU A 471 -26.31 15.59 4.72
CA LEU A 471 -26.15 14.13 4.68
C LEU A 471 -24.74 13.73 4.23
N GLN A 472 -24.20 14.36 3.19
CA GLN A 472 -22.82 14.11 2.73
C GLN A 472 -21.79 14.46 3.82
N LEU A 473 -21.95 15.57 4.55
CA LEU A 473 -21.08 15.92 5.68
C LEU A 473 -21.10 14.86 6.78
N GLN A 474 -22.27 14.32 7.10
CA GLN A 474 -22.41 13.26 8.10
C GLN A 474 -21.72 11.96 7.67
N ILE A 475 -21.81 11.60 6.38
CA ILE A 475 -21.11 10.45 5.81
C ILE A 475 -19.59 10.64 5.93
N PHE A 476 -19.07 11.83 5.57
CA PHE A 476 -17.63 12.11 5.68
C PHE A 476 -17.13 12.05 7.13
N LYS A 477 -17.85 12.66 8.08
CA LYS A 477 -17.55 12.55 9.52
C LYS A 477 -17.53 11.08 9.99
N SER A 478 -18.43 10.25 9.45
CA SER A 478 -18.50 8.83 9.78
C SER A 478 -17.35 8.02 9.17
N MET A 479 -16.97 8.32 7.91
CA MET A 479 -15.84 7.70 7.23
C MET A 479 -14.49 8.03 7.88
N GLU A 480 -14.31 9.26 8.35
CA GLU A 480 -13.12 9.67 9.09
C GLU A 480 -12.95 8.82 10.37
N LYS A 481 -14.05 8.63 11.11
CA LYS A 481 -14.08 7.75 12.29
C LYS A 481 -13.79 6.28 11.95
N LEU A 482 -14.27 5.78 10.81
CA LEU A 482 -14.03 4.40 10.37
C LEU A 482 -12.58 4.18 9.94
N THR A 483 -11.96 5.14 9.26
CA THR A 483 -10.57 5.04 8.79
C THR A 483 -9.61 4.77 9.96
N GLY A 484 -9.75 5.50 11.06
CA GLY A 484 -8.91 5.29 12.26
C GLY A 484 -9.04 3.87 12.85
N ARG A 485 -10.26 3.32 12.89
CA ARG A 485 -10.51 1.96 13.40
C ARG A 485 -9.99 0.87 12.46
N VAL A 486 -10.14 1.07 11.16
CA VAL A 486 -9.65 0.13 10.14
C VAL A 486 -8.13 0.06 10.15
N ASP A 487 -7.44 1.20 10.30
CA ASP A 487 -5.98 1.23 10.41
C ASP A 487 -5.49 0.47 11.64
N TYR A 488 -6.16 0.62 12.78
CA TYR A 488 -5.86 -0.14 14.00
C TYR A 488 -6.02 -1.66 13.79
N ILE A 489 -7.14 -2.10 13.21
CA ILE A 489 -7.40 -3.52 12.92
C ILE A 489 -6.43 -4.07 11.87
N GLN A 490 -6.08 -3.29 10.84
CA GLN A 490 -5.06 -3.69 9.85
C GLN A 490 -3.69 -3.83 10.49
N ARG A 491 -3.29 -2.94 11.41
CA ARG A 491 -2.04 -3.05 12.19
C ARG A 491 -2.02 -4.30 13.07
N LEU A 492 -3.14 -4.61 13.75
CA LEU A 492 -3.27 -5.84 14.53
C LEU A 492 -3.18 -7.10 13.66
N ARG A 493 -3.87 -7.14 12.52
CA ARG A 493 -3.81 -8.28 11.58
C ARG A 493 -2.46 -8.48 10.94
N ALA A 494 -1.73 -7.40 10.64
CA ALA A 494 -0.38 -7.45 10.09
C ALA A 494 0.57 -8.23 10.99
N LYS A 495 0.47 -7.99 12.30
CA LYS A 495 1.35 -8.57 13.31
C LYS A 495 0.91 -9.99 13.68
N GLY A 496 -0.39 -10.28 13.71
CA GLY A 496 -0.89 -11.57 14.20
C GLY A 496 -0.90 -12.75 13.22
N ARG A 497 -0.66 -12.55 11.91
CA ARG A 497 -0.84 -13.63 10.92
C ARG A 497 0.26 -14.69 10.89
N TYR A 498 1.48 -14.39 11.34
CA TYR A 498 2.61 -15.34 11.29
C TYR A 498 3.67 -15.17 12.39
N ASP A 499 3.55 -14.17 13.25
CA ASP A 499 4.50 -13.94 14.34
C ASP A 499 3.78 -14.00 15.69
N SER A 500 3.67 -15.22 16.25
CA SER A 500 3.10 -15.40 17.59
C SER A 500 3.94 -14.74 18.68
N GLU A 501 5.24 -14.46 18.44
CA GLU A 501 6.10 -13.69 19.35
C GLU A 501 5.88 -12.17 19.19
N GLY A 502 5.52 -11.70 18.00
CA GLY A 502 5.18 -10.30 17.70
C GLY A 502 3.92 -9.79 18.40
N ILE A 503 2.95 -10.67 18.70
CA ILE A 503 1.76 -10.32 19.51
C ILE A 503 2.15 -10.17 20.99
N LEU A 504 3.11 -10.96 21.47
CA LEU A 504 3.54 -11.00 22.88
C LEU A 504 4.56 -9.90 23.24
N SER A 505 5.14 -9.23 22.23
CA SER A 505 6.12 -8.14 22.38
C SER A 505 5.51 -6.75 22.20
N LEU A 506 4.17 -6.65 22.25
CA LEU A 506 3.43 -5.39 22.04
C LEU A 506 3.73 -4.30 23.07
N ASP A 507 4.30 -4.62 24.22
CA ASP A 507 4.32 -3.72 25.39
C ASP A 507 5.54 -2.80 25.54
N THR A 508 6.55 -2.84 24.66
CA THR A 508 7.81 -2.10 24.99
C THR A 508 8.52 -1.33 23.89
N LEU A 509 8.26 -1.55 22.60
CA LEU A 509 9.11 -0.96 21.53
C LEU A 509 8.35 -0.17 20.45
N SER A 510 7.01 -0.15 20.44
CA SER A 510 6.23 0.57 19.42
C SER A 510 5.71 1.94 19.88
N ASP A 511 5.79 2.27 21.18
CA ASP A 511 5.31 3.55 21.71
C ASP A 511 6.27 4.72 21.46
N GLN A 512 7.59 4.50 21.42
CA GLN A 512 8.55 5.62 21.41
C GLN A 512 8.48 6.52 20.16
N GLN A 513 8.27 5.97 18.95
CA GLN A 513 8.22 6.77 17.73
C GLN A 513 6.90 7.56 17.58
N ASP A 514 5.78 6.97 17.96
CA ASP A 514 4.47 7.63 17.94
C ASP A 514 4.39 8.68 19.06
N LEU A 515 4.93 8.37 20.26
CA LEU A 515 5.00 9.28 21.41
C LEU A 515 5.89 10.50 21.15
N THR A 516 7.02 10.34 20.46
CA THR A 516 7.86 11.48 20.04
C THR A 516 7.09 12.46 19.14
N THR A 517 6.21 11.95 18.28
CA THR A 517 5.39 12.77 17.38
C THR A 517 4.29 13.51 18.16
N TRP A 518 3.65 12.85 19.12
CA TRP A 518 2.65 13.45 19.99
C TRP A 518 3.23 14.52 20.92
N VAL A 519 4.40 14.26 21.51
CA VAL A 519 5.15 15.23 22.34
C VAL A 519 5.55 16.44 21.52
N LYS A 520 6.05 16.27 20.28
CA LYS A 520 6.33 17.40 19.38
C LYS A 520 5.08 18.25 19.11
N SER A 521 3.94 17.61 18.84
CA SER A 521 2.68 18.30 18.56
C SER A 521 2.22 19.11 19.77
N ALA A 522 2.29 18.51 20.97
CA ALA A 522 1.91 19.15 22.23
C ALA A 522 2.84 20.32 22.59
N LEU A 523 4.17 20.14 22.49
CA LEU A 523 5.15 21.21 22.74
C LEU A 523 4.99 22.39 21.79
N THR A 524 4.68 22.13 20.51
CA THR A 524 4.45 23.20 19.52
C THR A 524 3.20 24.03 19.84
N HIS A 525 2.19 23.42 20.45
CA HIS A 525 0.93 24.05 20.85
C HIS A 525 0.83 24.22 22.37
N TYR A 526 1.97 24.36 23.06
CA TYR A 526 2.04 24.39 24.53
C TYR A 526 1.11 25.48 25.14
N TRP A 527 1.01 26.63 24.47
CA TRP A 527 0.17 27.75 24.90
C TRP A 527 -1.30 27.69 24.44
N GLY A 528 -1.72 26.66 23.69
CA GLY A 528 -3.13 26.44 23.30
C GLY A 528 -3.32 25.94 21.87
N GLY A 529 -4.53 25.41 21.61
CA GLY A 529 -4.98 24.88 20.31
C GLY A 529 -5.53 23.44 20.40
N PRO A 530 -6.32 22.99 19.42
CA PRO A 530 -6.95 21.66 19.43
C PRO A 530 -5.93 20.52 19.55
N LYS A 531 -4.72 20.71 19.02
CA LYS A 531 -3.61 19.75 19.08
C LYS A 531 -2.99 19.53 20.47
N LEU A 532 -3.34 20.35 21.46
CA LEU A 532 -3.00 20.14 22.87
C LEU A 532 -4.16 19.47 23.61
N THR A 533 -5.40 19.90 23.36
CA THR A 533 -6.60 19.41 24.06
C THR A 533 -7.08 18.05 23.58
N GLU A 534 -6.88 17.72 22.30
CA GLU A 534 -7.24 16.43 21.68
C GLU A 534 -6.02 15.51 21.50
N ASN A 535 -4.93 15.80 22.22
CA ASN A 535 -3.70 15.03 22.07
C ASN A 535 -3.83 13.65 22.71
N PRO A 536 -3.41 12.55 22.06
CA PRO A 536 -3.40 11.21 22.65
C PRO A 536 -2.63 11.10 23.97
N LEU A 537 -1.70 12.03 24.27
CA LEU A 537 -1.02 12.11 25.57
C LEU A 537 -1.97 12.34 26.76
N MET A 538 -3.20 12.81 26.52
CA MET A 538 -4.23 12.97 27.56
C MET A 538 -4.72 11.63 28.12
N GLU A 539 -4.56 10.55 27.37
CA GLU A 539 -4.94 9.19 27.79
C GLU A 539 -3.88 8.56 28.72
N LEU A 540 -2.71 9.19 28.88
CA LEU A 540 -1.67 8.72 29.79
C LEU A 540 -2.10 8.89 31.24
N LYS A 541 -1.76 7.91 32.06
CA LYS A 541 -2.19 7.84 33.45
C LYS A 541 -1.55 8.95 34.28
N ILE A 542 -0.29 9.29 34.02
CA ILE A 542 0.38 10.44 34.65
C ILE A 542 -0.35 11.77 34.43
N VAL A 543 -1.00 11.94 33.27
CA VAL A 543 -1.73 13.17 32.93
C VAL A 543 -3.10 13.17 33.61
N GLN A 544 -3.75 12.00 33.70
CA GLN A 544 -5.02 11.83 34.42
C GLN A 544 -4.84 12.10 35.92
N ASP A 545 -3.83 11.49 36.54
CA ASP A 545 -3.50 11.71 37.96
C ASP A 545 -3.16 13.18 38.25
N ALA A 546 -2.46 13.85 37.33
CA ALA A 546 -2.17 15.28 37.45
C ALA A 546 -3.42 16.15 37.26
N ALA A 547 -4.35 15.76 36.39
CA ALA A 547 -5.62 16.45 36.19
C ALA A 547 -6.54 16.35 37.41
N GLU A 548 -6.56 15.21 38.09
CA GLU A 548 -7.29 15.04 39.36
C GLU A 548 -6.75 15.97 40.45
N ARG A 549 -5.42 16.18 40.49
CA ARG A 549 -4.78 17.11 41.44
C ARG A 549 -4.99 18.59 41.09
N LEU A 550 -5.28 18.92 39.83
CA LEU A 550 -5.40 20.28 39.29
C LEU A 550 -6.85 20.63 38.92
N GLU A 551 -7.82 20.16 39.71
CA GLU A 551 -9.25 20.53 39.60
C GLU A 551 -9.87 20.27 38.21
N GLY A 552 -9.42 19.21 37.51
CA GLY A 552 -10.05 18.72 36.29
C GLY A 552 -9.64 19.42 34.99
N ASN A 553 -8.70 20.37 35.02
CA ASN A 553 -8.21 21.01 33.79
C ASN A 553 -7.11 20.17 33.12
N GLN A 554 -7.52 19.28 32.20
CA GLN A 554 -6.63 18.36 31.48
C GLN A 554 -5.52 19.08 30.68
N ALA A 555 -5.81 20.27 30.12
CA ALA A 555 -4.81 21.02 29.36
C ALA A 555 -3.70 21.57 30.27
N ASN A 556 -4.04 22.00 31.49
CA ASN A 556 -3.04 22.43 32.48
C ASN A 556 -2.24 21.25 33.02
N ALA A 557 -2.88 20.09 33.22
CA ALA A 557 -2.20 18.86 33.64
C ALA A 557 -1.13 18.43 32.63
N LEU A 558 -1.48 18.36 31.34
CA LEU A 558 -0.53 18.01 30.28
C LEU A 558 0.63 19.02 30.19
N ARG A 559 0.37 20.33 30.37
CA ARG A 559 1.44 21.34 30.42
C ARG A 559 2.39 21.12 31.59
N SER A 560 1.86 20.78 32.78
CA SER A 560 2.69 20.50 33.95
C SER A 560 3.60 19.31 33.68
N ILE A 561 3.04 18.20 33.17
CA ILE A 561 3.82 17.00 32.85
C ILE A 561 4.90 17.27 31.79
N LEU A 562 4.58 18.03 30.73
CA LEU A 562 5.57 18.41 29.73
C LEU A 562 6.67 19.30 30.31
N LYS A 563 6.33 20.21 31.22
CA LYS A 563 7.30 21.06 31.93
C LYS A 563 8.21 20.24 32.84
N ASP A 564 7.65 19.26 33.55
CA ASP A 564 8.40 18.35 34.41
C ASP A 564 9.31 17.44 33.57
N ALA A 565 8.85 16.94 32.43
CA ALA A 565 9.65 16.19 31.48
C ALA A 565 10.80 17.01 30.87
N ILE A 566 10.57 18.30 30.57
CA ILE A 566 11.65 19.22 30.14
C ILE A 566 12.66 19.43 31.28
N ASN A 567 12.20 19.53 32.53
CA ASN A 567 13.08 19.66 33.69
C ASN A 567 13.94 18.42 33.93
N PHE A 568 13.46 17.22 33.57
CA PHE A 568 14.24 15.99 33.64
C PHE A 568 15.44 15.98 32.68
N VAL A 569 15.36 16.75 31.59
CA VAL A 569 16.46 16.93 30.61
C VAL A 569 17.46 18.01 31.07
N LYS A 570 17.24 18.65 32.22
CA LYS A 570 18.11 19.70 32.75
C LYS A 570 19.38 19.12 33.40
N PRO A 571 20.59 19.52 32.96
CA PRO A 571 21.84 19.12 33.62
C PRO A 571 22.04 19.77 35.00
N GLU A 572 22.87 19.18 35.85
CA GLU A 572 23.23 19.75 37.16
C GLU A 572 24.16 20.96 37.01
N GLY A 573 23.89 22.04 37.76
CA GLY A 573 24.72 23.26 37.82
C GLY A 573 24.01 24.56 37.43
N GLU A 574 24.77 25.66 37.41
CA GLU A 574 24.29 26.97 36.94
C GLU A 574 24.18 27.00 35.41
N ARG A 575 23.18 27.75 34.89
CA ARG A 575 22.85 27.82 33.46
C ARG A 575 24.06 28.26 32.63
N ARG A 576 24.48 27.42 31.69
CA ARG A 576 25.57 27.71 30.73
C ARG A 576 25.11 27.48 29.29
N PHE A 577 25.79 28.10 28.33
CA PHE A 577 25.63 27.82 26.90
C PHE A 577 26.66 26.76 26.43
N THR A 578 26.87 25.73 27.25
CA THR A 578 27.78 24.61 26.97
C THR A 578 27.04 23.46 26.29
N ALA A 579 27.78 22.52 25.68
CA ALA A 579 27.22 21.40 24.92
C ALA A 579 26.17 20.57 25.69
N GLU A 580 26.36 20.42 27.01
CA GLU A 580 25.46 19.69 27.91
C GLU A 580 24.11 20.39 28.10
N TRP A 581 24.10 21.72 28.10
CA TRP A 581 22.89 22.54 28.28
C TRP A 581 22.13 22.82 26.98
N ILE A 582 22.70 22.49 25.81
CA ILE A 582 22.12 22.83 24.50
C ILE A 582 20.70 22.29 24.34
N LEU A 583 20.44 21.03 24.73
CA LEU A 583 19.12 20.40 24.54
C LEU A 583 18.04 21.09 25.39
N TYR A 584 18.33 21.34 26.66
CA TYR A 584 17.44 22.06 27.58
C TYR A 584 17.19 23.50 27.11
N ASN A 585 18.26 24.24 26.75
CA ASN A 585 18.16 25.61 26.25
C ASN A 585 17.32 25.71 24.96
N ILE A 586 17.40 24.73 24.06
CA ILE A 586 16.55 24.68 22.86
C ILE A 586 15.08 24.49 23.25
N LEU A 587 14.77 23.55 24.15
CA LEU A 587 13.39 23.27 24.58
C LEU A 587 12.76 24.49 25.26
N GLU A 588 13.46 25.10 26.20
CA GLU A 588 13.01 26.28 26.95
C GLU A 588 12.79 27.47 26.00
N MET A 589 13.80 27.85 25.22
CA MET A 589 13.69 29.03 24.35
C MET A 589 12.66 28.85 23.23
N LYS A 590 12.53 27.63 22.68
CA LYS A 590 11.63 27.38 21.55
C LYS A 590 10.17 27.22 21.97
N PHE A 591 9.90 26.46 23.02
CA PHE A 591 8.55 26.02 23.36
C PHE A 591 7.97 26.73 24.59
N LEU A 592 8.78 27.04 25.60
CA LEU A 592 8.32 27.78 26.78
C LEU A 592 8.33 29.30 26.54
N GLU A 593 9.43 29.84 26.02
CA GLU A 593 9.57 31.28 25.75
C GLU A 593 9.02 31.71 24.38
N GLY A 594 8.76 30.76 23.47
CA GLY A 594 8.16 31.02 22.15
C GLY A 594 9.06 31.75 21.14
N ARG A 595 10.39 31.71 21.30
CA ARG A 595 11.33 32.45 20.42
C ARG A 595 11.39 31.88 18.99
N LYS A 596 11.77 32.74 18.04
CA LYS A 596 11.96 32.34 16.64
C LYS A 596 13.23 31.53 16.45
N VAL A 597 13.20 30.59 15.51
CA VAL A 597 14.32 29.66 15.19
C VAL A 597 15.62 30.43 14.94
N ARG A 598 15.56 31.52 14.16
CA ARG A 598 16.70 32.38 13.82
C ARG A 598 17.34 33.05 15.06
N GLU A 599 16.52 33.48 16.02
CA GLU A 599 17.00 34.13 17.25
C GLU A 599 17.70 33.13 18.17
N ILE A 600 17.19 31.89 18.23
CA ILE A 600 17.77 30.81 19.03
C ILE A 600 19.10 30.36 18.42
N ALA A 601 19.14 30.18 17.09
CA ALA A 601 20.36 29.84 16.35
C ALA A 601 21.47 30.89 16.58
N LEU A 602 21.11 32.17 16.55
CA LEU A 602 22.04 33.28 16.81
C LEU A 602 22.52 33.33 18.26
N LYS A 603 21.63 33.12 19.25
CA LYS A 603 22.00 33.09 20.68
C LYS A 603 22.84 31.88 21.05
N LEU A 604 22.63 30.73 20.41
CA LEU A 604 23.39 29.50 20.66
C LEU A 604 24.61 29.36 19.72
N SER A 605 24.90 30.37 18.90
CA SER A 605 26.03 30.37 17.94
C SER A 605 26.06 29.13 17.04
N MET A 606 24.90 28.71 16.51
CA MET A 606 24.76 27.53 15.65
C MET A 606 23.99 27.82 14.36
N SER A 607 24.17 26.97 13.35
CA SER A 607 23.40 27.03 12.10
C SER A 607 21.97 26.53 12.31
N GLU A 608 21.00 27.04 11.53
CA GLU A 608 19.60 26.60 11.57
C GLU A 608 19.45 25.10 11.32
N ALA A 609 20.25 24.53 10.41
CA ALA A 609 20.23 23.10 10.11
C ALA A 609 20.66 22.24 11.31
N ASP A 610 21.65 22.69 12.07
CA ASP A 610 22.12 22.00 13.27
C ASP A 610 21.11 22.16 14.43
N LEU A 611 20.49 23.34 14.54
CA LEU A 611 19.39 23.58 15.48
C LEU A 611 18.23 22.60 15.25
N TYR A 612 17.78 22.39 14.01
CA TYR A 612 16.71 21.43 13.73
C TYR A 612 17.07 20.00 14.11
N ARG A 613 18.34 19.59 13.89
CA ARG A 613 18.83 18.26 14.28
C ARG A 613 18.84 18.11 15.81
N LYS A 614 19.37 19.10 16.53
CA LYS A 614 19.43 19.10 18.00
C LYS A 614 18.06 19.23 18.65
N GLN A 615 17.15 19.99 18.04
CA GLN A 615 15.75 20.07 18.45
C GLN A 615 15.07 18.70 18.40
N ARG A 616 15.31 17.91 17.34
CA ARG A 616 14.74 16.56 17.24
C ARG A 616 15.22 15.65 18.38
N ILE A 617 16.52 15.66 18.65
CA ILE A 617 17.12 14.90 19.76
C ILE A 617 16.56 15.36 21.11
N ALA A 618 16.36 16.67 21.29
CA ALA A 618 15.79 17.20 22.52
C ALA A 618 14.32 16.75 22.74
N ILE A 619 13.52 16.68 21.67
CA ILE A 619 12.14 16.17 21.75
C ILE A 619 12.13 14.66 22.04
N GLU A 620 13.03 13.90 21.43
CA GLU A 620 13.20 12.45 21.72
C GLU A 620 13.54 12.23 23.21
N ALA A 621 14.41 13.05 23.80
CA ALA A 621 14.74 12.97 25.23
C ALA A 621 13.54 13.31 26.14
N VAL A 622 12.71 14.28 25.77
CA VAL A 622 11.47 14.59 26.52
C VAL A 622 10.47 13.44 26.40
N ALA A 623 10.34 12.81 25.23
CA ALA A 623 9.49 11.65 25.04
C ALA A 623 9.93 10.47 25.92
N GLU A 624 11.24 10.23 26.03
CA GLU A 624 11.79 9.21 26.93
C GLU A 624 11.51 9.52 28.41
N ALA A 625 11.63 10.79 28.83
CA ALA A 625 11.28 11.21 30.19
C ALA A 625 9.80 10.97 30.51
N VAL A 626 8.89 11.29 29.59
CA VAL A 626 7.44 11.03 29.74
C VAL A 626 7.14 9.54 29.89
N VAL A 627 7.84 8.68 29.14
CA VAL A 627 7.70 7.21 29.26
C VAL A 627 8.16 6.72 30.63
N ASN A 628 9.26 7.25 31.16
CA ASN A 628 9.76 6.87 32.48
C ASN A 628 8.77 7.31 33.58
N MET A 629 8.23 8.53 33.49
CA MET A 629 7.20 9.02 34.42
C MET A 629 5.93 8.15 34.38
N GLU A 630 5.49 7.70 33.20
CA GLU A 630 4.34 6.80 33.06
C GLU A 630 4.60 5.42 33.68
N ARG A 631 5.82 4.91 33.58
CA ARG A 631 6.21 3.64 34.24
C ARG A 631 6.17 3.77 35.76
N GLU A 632 6.75 4.84 36.31
CA GLU A 632 6.75 5.09 37.76
C GLU A 632 5.32 5.23 38.32
N ALA A 633 4.42 5.94 37.62
CA ALA A 633 3.03 6.07 38.05
C ALA A 633 2.24 4.75 37.97
N ARG A 634 2.59 3.86 37.04
CA ARG A 634 2.00 2.51 36.97
C ARG A 634 2.49 1.62 38.10
N ASP A 635 3.77 1.69 38.45
CA ASP A 635 4.38 0.88 39.50
C ASP A 635 3.90 1.28 40.90
N HIS A 636 3.77 2.59 41.19
CA HIS A 636 3.24 3.08 42.46
C HIS A 636 1.81 2.61 42.77
N MET A 637 0.99 2.34 41.73
CA MET A 637 -0.37 1.84 41.91
C MET A 637 -0.44 0.31 42.04
N GLY A 638 0.60 -0.41 41.57
CA GLY A 638 0.75 -1.85 41.77
C GLY A 638 1.07 -2.24 43.22
N GLU A 639 1.70 -1.34 43.99
CA GLU A 639 1.97 -1.53 45.42
C GLU A 639 0.76 -1.19 46.30
N VAL A 640 -0.02 -0.16 45.98
CA VAL A 640 -1.21 0.24 46.76
C VAL A 640 -2.34 -0.80 46.68
N VAL A 641 -2.41 -1.61 45.62
CA VAL A 641 -3.41 -2.69 45.47
C VAL A 641 -2.97 -3.99 46.18
N LYS A 642 -1.72 -4.08 46.65
CA LYS A 642 -1.19 -5.24 47.41
C LYS A 642 -1.00 -4.96 48.91
N GLY A 643 -1.30 -3.76 49.38
CA GLY A 643 -1.23 -3.37 50.80
C GLY A 643 -2.50 -3.71 51.57
#